data_AF-A0A497S883-F1
#
_entry.id   AF-A0A497S883-F1
#
_cell.length_a   1.000
_cell.length_b   1.000
_cell.length_c   1.000
_cell.angle_alpha   90.00
_cell.angle_beta   90.00
_cell.angle_gamma   90.00
#
_symmetry.space_group_name_H-M   'P 1'
#
loop_
_entity.id
_entity.type
_entity.pdbx_description
1 polymer ?
#
loop_
_entity_poly.entity_id
_entity_poly.type
_entity_poly.pdbx_seq_one_letter_code
_entity_poly.pdbx_strand_id
1 'polypeptide(L)'
;MKPVLGLKTNISETTCMKINGASIFLLKALKSRKVRLIIDFGIITLIGLAIFRNFLFSSCWPAGGDVLGWISRAYLFGHDFRWAYTWRPHSFGFPENIYIVDLFYMILHFFLGDPVFLIKLVMFLSFIFAGFSAYIFAFKYTRNNLASLSAALVYTLNQWVASQLTEAHLAILISYAAFPIIFLLFDHALENGKIRHSLLFSIGSAFLITGFHPECTVIYGILFMLFVAVYLFYPSEVEPFSARLKRASKVIAASFVTAFFLASFFTFPFILNVNAPYFSPSYHYFLEETYGLSYRNLVDAISLRAIENWGYINVVGDVYYGLALPNFPIYALLCFISILAMIIALIFRRDRYTAFFTIATFVSWIIAMGPYSFFWGFFVWGWNNIPYFAVFRAVSRWIIIAAFSYTYFISILVNMLTSYLKQEKNGFKSSLSPKAKIFERKIKNKPNRLRNPICTSSFSVADFKEVMRVSCVFLIVAIFLSGFISCAFLFGQGLQVYALPQKYLEPYHRIAEDTEDFKVVTVNSPETWISGAQSDFAYAGMLTDVGWWHDIGHDSPFLHDKPTLQNGGWDFSCRMFVDFLRFYVARQTLTDEMTKLLGLFGYKYIVIPCYVNGEERSFFLNQKGTEIVYNSSGSLILKNKYYFPRFFTAENYSTVVGGLKSLLSLMKIESFSFEENALIFADKNCNLLEKSQSIVFADGSLIDLIMLSMKNSLIKASDYGFKSLNTSKYWVSLPSWGTAGRFVYWGNTLTTYGKNVVKIPFYVERDGEYSIWIHLGFAPNRGKLTITVDDLFYTEVRPQTKFWSELRWVNLTCLNLKEGVHTITLKNDGTGFNDIDSIAVIETSKFQEQKMKILEKIENSKAYILYLLEAETNFLENPDSIWNFEQPSYSDYLINSEGTGNNIAPLGNVSASTESDMLLAENAVDEDLTTRWASMKGMPQWIQIEWKEKQKIRGVKINFEWAYAKEYSIQI
;
A
#
# COMPACT_ATOMS: atom_id res chain seq x y z
N MET A 1 42.90 -79.30 18.24
CA MET A 1 43.23 -80.45 17.36
C MET A 1 42.26 -80.48 16.17
N LYS A 2 42.68 -81.05 15.04
CA LYS A 2 41.86 -81.62 13.93
C LYS A 2 42.08 -83.15 13.93
N PRO A 3 41.45 -83.99 13.07
CA PRO A 3 40.31 -83.78 12.15
C PRO A 3 39.02 -84.42 12.75
N VAL A 4 38.03 -85.12 12.13
CA VAL A 4 37.74 -85.64 10.77
C VAL A 4 36.20 -85.83 10.58
N LEU A 5 35.75 -85.99 9.32
CA LEU A 5 34.53 -86.71 8.85
C LEU A 5 33.11 -86.23 9.32
N GLY A 6 32.06 -86.24 8.48
CA GLY A 6 32.05 -86.48 7.03
C GLY A 6 30.66 -86.67 6.38
N LEU A 7 30.32 -85.79 5.42
CA LEU A 7 29.39 -85.98 4.28
C LEU A 7 27.84 -86.13 4.46
N LYS A 8 27.14 -85.21 3.76
CA LYS A 8 25.93 -85.39 2.91
C LYS A 8 24.52 -85.61 3.51
N THR A 9 23.78 -84.50 3.58
CA THR A 9 22.48 -84.25 2.91
C THR A 9 21.35 -85.29 2.97
N ASN A 10 20.21 -84.88 3.54
CA ASN A 10 18.95 -84.82 2.77
C ASN A 10 17.97 -83.77 3.33
N ILE A 11 16.92 -83.43 2.57
CA ILE A 11 16.07 -82.25 2.80
C ILE A 11 14.69 -82.62 3.38
N SER A 12 14.40 -82.10 4.57
CA SER A 12 13.09 -81.90 5.19
C SER A 12 13.25 -80.78 6.24
N GLU A 13 12.24 -80.00 6.65
CA GLU A 13 10.81 -80.00 6.34
C GLU A 13 10.24 -78.57 6.36
N THR A 14 8.96 -78.39 6.00
CA THR A 14 8.34 -77.05 5.87
C THR A 14 7.92 -76.39 7.19
N THR A 15 8.56 -75.28 7.57
CA THR A 15 8.06 -74.37 8.61
C THR A 15 7.33 -73.16 8.00
N CYS A 16 6.05 -73.31 7.68
CA CYS A 16 5.25 -72.22 7.12
C CYS A 16 4.91 -71.17 8.19
N MET A 17 5.61 -70.03 8.18
CA MET A 17 5.41 -68.96 9.15
C MET A 17 4.06 -68.27 8.93
N LYS A 18 3.10 -68.48 9.83
CA LYS A 18 1.74 -67.90 9.75
C LYS A 18 1.79 -66.37 9.83
N ILE A 19 1.62 -65.70 8.71
CA ILE A 19 1.41 -64.25 8.65
C ILE A 19 0.02 -63.96 9.24
N ASN A 20 -0.03 -63.34 10.42
CA ASN A 20 -1.28 -63.07 11.14
C ASN A 20 -2.32 -62.32 10.30
N GLY A 21 -3.58 -62.77 10.34
CA GLY A 21 -4.66 -62.22 9.49
C GLY A 21 -4.87 -60.70 9.61
N ALA A 22 -4.57 -60.12 10.79
CA ALA A 22 -4.59 -58.68 11.01
C ALA A 22 -3.61 -57.90 10.10
N SER A 23 -2.41 -58.42 9.83
CA SER A 23 -1.44 -57.75 8.95
C SER A 23 -1.85 -57.86 7.48
N ILE A 24 -2.47 -58.98 7.08
CA ILE A 24 -3.07 -59.15 5.75
C ILE A 24 -4.25 -58.19 5.56
N PHE A 25 -5.09 -58.03 6.59
CA PHE A 25 -6.19 -57.06 6.58
C PHE A 25 -5.66 -55.62 6.46
N LEU A 26 -4.66 -55.24 7.26
CA LEU A 26 -3.95 -53.95 7.13
C LEU A 26 -3.37 -53.74 5.72
N LEU A 27 -2.64 -54.72 5.17
CA LEU A 27 -2.08 -54.64 3.81
C LEU A 27 -3.14 -54.59 2.70
N LYS A 28 -4.37 -55.07 2.97
CA LYS A 28 -5.51 -55.00 2.05
C LYS A 28 -6.25 -53.66 2.20
N ALA A 29 -6.37 -53.14 3.42
CA ALA A 29 -6.90 -51.80 3.72
C ALA A 29 -5.99 -50.69 3.18
N LEU A 30 -4.67 -50.78 3.35
CA LEU A 30 -3.68 -49.84 2.81
C LEU A 30 -3.67 -49.77 1.26
N LYS A 31 -4.23 -50.77 0.58
CA LYS A 31 -4.45 -50.76 -0.89
C LYS A 31 -5.78 -50.09 -1.30
N SER A 32 -6.65 -49.74 -0.36
CA SER A 32 -7.88 -49.00 -0.62
C SER A 32 -7.59 -47.54 -0.94
N ARG A 33 -8.16 -47.02 -2.04
CA ARG A 33 -8.03 -45.61 -2.43
C ARG A 33 -8.53 -44.65 -1.35
N LYS A 34 -9.61 -45.00 -0.63
CA LYS A 34 -10.14 -44.18 0.48
C LYS A 34 -9.17 -44.11 1.65
N VAL A 35 -8.61 -45.25 2.07
CA VAL A 35 -7.63 -45.32 3.18
C VAL A 35 -6.36 -44.55 2.82
N ARG A 36 -5.85 -44.68 1.59
CA ARG A 36 -4.65 -43.93 1.20
C ARG A 36 -4.90 -42.41 1.10
N LEU A 37 -6.08 -41.96 0.67
CA LEU A 37 -6.45 -40.54 0.70
C LEU A 37 -6.45 -39.99 2.13
N ILE A 38 -7.04 -40.73 3.08
CA ILE A 38 -7.04 -40.37 4.51
C ILE A 38 -5.62 -40.28 5.06
N ILE A 39 -4.72 -41.20 4.68
CA ILE A 39 -3.31 -41.15 5.07
C ILE A 39 -2.58 -39.93 4.48
N ASP A 40 -2.77 -39.63 3.19
CA ASP A 40 -2.11 -38.49 2.55
C ASP A 40 -2.59 -37.14 3.14
N PHE A 41 -3.89 -37.02 3.42
CA PHE A 41 -4.46 -35.85 4.11
C PHE A 41 -4.01 -35.78 5.58
N GLY A 42 -3.88 -36.92 6.25
CA GLY A 42 -3.30 -37.01 7.59
C GLY A 42 -1.84 -36.53 7.64
N ILE A 43 -1.03 -36.87 6.63
CA ILE A 43 0.35 -36.37 6.50
C ILE A 43 0.38 -34.84 6.36
N ILE A 44 -0.45 -34.28 5.48
CA ILE A 44 -0.58 -32.81 5.31
C ILE A 44 -1.02 -32.15 6.62
N THR A 45 -1.97 -32.76 7.34
CA THR A 45 -2.47 -32.28 8.64
C THR A 45 -1.37 -32.29 9.71
N LEU A 46 -0.59 -33.38 9.80
CA LEU A 46 0.52 -33.49 10.75
C LEU A 46 1.66 -32.50 10.46
N ILE A 47 1.92 -32.20 9.19
CA ILE A 47 2.86 -31.15 8.77
C ILE A 47 2.35 -29.77 9.18
N GLY A 48 1.06 -29.49 8.97
CA GLY A 48 0.41 -28.28 9.49
C GLY A 48 0.54 -28.16 11.00
N LEU A 49 0.24 -29.22 11.76
CA LEU A 49 0.37 -29.25 13.22
C LEU A 49 1.81 -29.01 13.68
N ALA A 50 2.82 -29.52 12.96
CA ALA A 50 4.24 -29.30 13.30
C ALA A 50 4.67 -27.82 13.12
N ILE A 51 4.15 -27.14 12.09
CA ILE A 51 4.43 -25.72 11.78
C ILE A 51 3.65 -24.80 12.74
N PHE A 52 2.36 -25.07 12.94
CA PHE A 52 1.44 -24.26 13.74
C PHE A 52 1.42 -24.61 15.24
N ARG A 53 2.28 -25.53 15.71
CA ARG A 53 2.29 -26.02 17.10
C ARG A 53 2.27 -24.89 18.15
N ASN A 54 3.03 -23.82 17.96
CA ASN A 54 3.09 -22.73 18.94
C ASN A 54 1.80 -21.89 18.92
N PHE A 55 1.16 -21.71 17.75
CA PHE A 55 -0.12 -21.02 17.64
C PHE A 55 -1.22 -21.80 18.37
N LEU A 56 -1.30 -23.11 18.09
CA LEU A 56 -2.39 -23.98 18.54
C LEU A 56 -2.26 -24.44 20.00
N PHE A 57 -1.04 -24.52 20.53
CA PHE A 57 -0.75 -25.05 21.87
C PHE A 57 -0.12 -24.01 22.83
N SER A 58 -0.24 -22.71 22.54
CA SER A 58 0.12 -21.61 23.45
C SER A 58 -1.02 -20.61 23.60
N SER A 59 -1.12 -20.00 24.78
CA SER A 59 -1.99 -18.85 25.06
C SER A 59 -1.46 -17.53 24.48
N CYS A 60 -0.16 -17.46 24.17
CA CYS A 60 0.47 -16.29 23.54
C CYS A 60 -0.17 -15.96 22.18
N TRP A 61 -0.15 -14.69 21.78
CA TRP A 61 -0.78 -14.21 20.54
C TRP A 61 0.06 -14.62 19.32
N PRO A 62 -0.53 -14.87 18.14
CA PRO A 62 0.22 -15.17 16.93
C PRO A 62 1.06 -13.95 16.51
N ALA A 63 2.28 -14.18 15.97
CA ALA A 63 3.12 -13.11 15.45
C ALA A 63 3.06 -12.99 13.92
N GLY A 64 3.25 -11.76 13.43
CA GLY A 64 3.42 -11.38 12.02
C GLY A 64 3.05 -9.91 11.81
N GLY A 65 3.45 -9.32 10.68
CA GLY A 65 3.24 -7.89 10.38
C GLY A 65 1.79 -7.44 10.50
N ASP A 66 0.90 -8.02 9.70
CA ASP A 66 -0.53 -7.68 9.63
C ASP A 66 -1.36 -8.26 10.80
N VAL A 67 -0.75 -9.02 11.72
CA VAL A 67 -1.50 -9.99 12.55
C VAL A 67 -2.51 -9.35 13.50
N LEU A 68 -2.18 -8.18 14.07
CA LEU A 68 -3.12 -7.41 14.90
C LEU A 68 -4.25 -6.80 14.09
N GLY A 69 -3.97 -6.35 12.85
CA GLY A 69 -5.01 -5.87 11.94
C GLY A 69 -6.04 -6.96 11.65
N TRP A 70 -5.61 -8.23 11.50
CA TRP A 70 -6.52 -9.36 11.35
C TRP A 70 -7.30 -9.71 12.63
N ILE A 71 -6.68 -9.61 13.82
CA ILE A 71 -7.36 -9.83 15.12
C ILE A 71 -8.41 -8.73 15.36
N SER A 72 -8.02 -7.46 15.17
CA SER A 72 -8.86 -6.27 15.22
C SER A 72 -10.05 -6.39 14.25
N ARG A 73 -9.80 -6.75 12.98
CA ARG A 73 -10.84 -7.00 11.97
C ARG A 73 -11.80 -8.14 12.38
N ALA A 74 -11.28 -9.25 12.90
CA ALA A 74 -12.11 -10.41 13.27
C ALA A 74 -13.06 -10.11 14.46
N TYR A 75 -12.63 -9.28 15.40
CA TYR A 75 -13.49 -8.75 16.44
C TYR A 75 -14.48 -7.70 15.89
N LEU A 76 -13.96 -6.66 15.21
CA LEU A 76 -14.76 -5.52 14.76
C LEU A 76 -15.89 -5.96 13.85
N PHE A 77 -15.67 -6.95 12.99
CA PHE A 77 -16.68 -7.47 12.07
C PHE A 77 -17.42 -8.70 12.64
N GLY A 78 -16.92 -9.25 13.75
CA GLY A 78 -17.62 -10.17 14.63
C GLY A 78 -18.78 -9.55 15.41
N HIS A 79 -18.68 -8.26 15.75
CA HIS A 79 -19.66 -7.54 16.57
C HIS A 79 -20.72 -6.78 15.75
N ASP A 80 -21.91 -6.60 16.33
CA ASP A 80 -23.08 -5.80 15.89
C ASP A 80 -23.39 -5.75 14.38
N PHE A 81 -23.15 -6.84 13.63
CA PHE A 81 -23.26 -6.86 12.16
C PHE A 81 -22.40 -5.78 11.44
N ARG A 82 -21.38 -5.23 12.10
CA ARG A 82 -20.52 -4.13 11.60
C ARG A 82 -19.77 -4.47 10.31
N TRP A 83 -19.65 -5.75 9.96
CA TRP A 83 -19.15 -6.21 8.65
C TRP A 83 -19.96 -5.62 7.48
N ALA A 84 -21.24 -5.33 7.69
CA ALA A 84 -22.13 -4.70 6.69
C ALA A 84 -22.11 -3.16 6.71
N TYR A 85 -21.36 -2.52 7.62
CA TYR A 85 -21.24 -1.06 7.66
C TYR A 85 -20.24 -0.58 6.60
N THR A 86 -20.67 0.35 5.74
CA THR A 86 -19.85 0.98 4.69
C THR A 86 -19.07 2.19 5.18
N TRP A 87 -19.23 2.62 6.43
CA TRP A 87 -18.52 3.72 7.06
C TRP A 87 -17.74 3.25 8.28
N ARG A 88 -16.49 3.69 8.41
CA ARG A 88 -15.61 3.40 9.54
C ARG A 88 -15.35 4.68 10.35
N PRO A 89 -15.43 4.63 11.70
CA PRO A 89 -15.24 5.80 12.56
C PRO A 89 -13.78 6.09 12.96
N HIS A 90 -12.81 5.26 12.53
CA HIS A 90 -11.38 5.42 12.85
C HIS A 90 -10.80 6.68 12.21
N SER A 91 -9.82 7.28 12.87
CA SER A 91 -9.33 8.62 12.54
C SER A 91 -10.51 9.61 12.46
N PHE A 92 -10.64 10.39 11.38
CA PHE A 92 -11.78 11.30 11.17
C PHE A 92 -12.97 10.63 10.46
N GLY A 93 -12.80 9.38 10.04
CA GLY A 93 -13.81 8.53 9.41
C GLY A 93 -13.65 8.42 7.89
N PHE A 94 -13.98 7.26 7.34
CA PHE A 94 -13.81 6.96 5.91
C PHE A 94 -14.76 5.85 5.43
N PRO A 95 -15.08 5.78 4.12
CA PRO A 95 -15.83 4.68 3.55
C PRO A 95 -14.97 3.42 3.37
N GLU A 96 -15.54 2.24 3.63
CA GLU A 96 -14.92 0.93 3.34
C GLU A 96 -15.88 0.03 2.54
N ASN A 97 -15.33 -0.83 1.69
CA ASN A 97 -16.09 -1.85 0.96
C ASN A 97 -16.43 -3.04 1.87
N ILE A 98 -17.59 -3.65 1.65
CA ILE A 98 -18.01 -4.90 2.32
C ILE A 98 -17.35 -6.08 1.60
N TYR A 99 -16.64 -6.96 2.33
CA TYR A 99 -16.06 -8.18 1.78
C TYR A 99 -16.79 -9.43 2.30
N ILE A 100 -16.96 -10.45 1.44
CA ILE A 100 -17.67 -11.68 1.83
C ILE A 100 -16.89 -12.49 2.89
N VAL A 101 -15.57 -12.30 3.00
CA VAL A 101 -14.75 -12.91 4.04
C VAL A 101 -15.14 -12.44 5.44
N ASP A 102 -15.65 -11.21 5.56
CA ASP A 102 -16.01 -10.62 6.83
C ASP A 102 -17.32 -11.21 7.40
N LEU A 103 -18.24 -11.66 6.52
CA LEU A 103 -19.38 -12.49 6.92
C LEU A 103 -18.92 -13.84 7.49
N PHE A 104 -17.88 -14.47 6.93
CA PHE A 104 -17.32 -15.70 7.49
C PHE A 104 -16.64 -15.45 8.85
N TYR A 105 -15.95 -14.32 9.02
CA TYR A 105 -15.43 -13.91 10.34
C TYR A 105 -16.56 -13.64 11.33
N MET A 106 -17.66 -12.99 10.94
CA MET A 106 -18.83 -12.80 11.79
C MET A 106 -19.41 -14.13 12.29
N ILE A 107 -19.61 -15.10 11.38
CA ILE A 107 -20.12 -16.44 11.73
C ILE A 107 -19.14 -17.17 12.67
N LEU A 108 -17.83 -17.12 12.39
CA LEU A 108 -16.82 -17.78 13.22
C LEU A 108 -16.66 -17.13 14.60
N HIS A 109 -16.69 -15.80 14.68
CA HIS A 109 -16.59 -15.06 15.95
C HIS A 109 -17.80 -15.35 16.84
N PHE A 110 -19.01 -15.40 16.29
CA PHE A 110 -20.23 -15.78 17.01
C PHE A 110 -20.14 -17.16 17.70
N PHE A 111 -19.40 -18.12 17.12
CA PHE A 111 -19.20 -19.45 17.72
C PHE A 111 -17.94 -19.58 18.60
N LEU A 112 -16.96 -18.69 18.49
CA LEU A 112 -15.65 -18.81 19.15
C LEU A 112 -15.41 -17.78 20.27
N GLY A 113 -15.99 -16.57 20.17
CA GLY A 113 -15.80 -15.45 21.10
C GLY A 113 -14.41 -14.80 21.07
N ASP A 114 -13.33 -15.58 21.01
CA ASP A 114 -11.95 -15.09 20.99
C ASP A 114 -11.46 -14.79 19.54
N PRO A 115 -11.17 -13.53 19.18
CA PRO A 115 -10.61 -13.18 17.88
C PRO A 115 -9.17 -13.70 17.69
N VAL A 116 -8.39 -13.86 18.76
CA VAL A 116 -6.99 -14.32 18.71
C VAL A 116 -6.94 -15.81 18.35
N PHE A 117 -7.73 -16.65 19.03
CA PHE A 117 -7.89 -18.06 18.67
C PHE A 117 -8.50 -18.24 17.27
N LEU A 118 -9.49 -17.41 16.90
CA LEU A 118 -10.09 -17.42 15.56
C LEU A 118 -9.02 -17.22 14.47
N ILE A 119 -8.17 -16.21 14.56
CA ILE A 119 -7.13 -15.94 13.55
C ILE A 119 -6.09 -17.09 13.49
N LYS A 120 -5.66 -17.61 14.64
CA LYS A 120 -4.79 -18.81 14.71
C LYS A 120 -5.41 -20.00 13.97
N LEU A 121 -6.70 -20.25 14.18
CA LEU A 121 -7.45 -21.35 13.57
C LEU A 121 -7.62 -21.15 12.05
N VAL A 122 -7.99 -19.96 11.59
CA VAL A 122 -8.19 -19.68 10.16
C VAL A 122 -6.88 -19.78 9.38
N MET A 123 -5.75 -19.30 9.92
CA MET A 123 -4.42 -19.49 9.30
C MET A 123 -4.06 -20.97 9.15
N PHE A 124 -4.24 -21.77 10.21
CA PHE A 124 -3.97 -23.21 10.23
C PHE A 124 -4.85 -23.98 9.23
N LEU A 125 -6.16 -23.71 9.22
CA LEU A 125 -7.10 -24.32 8.28
C LEU A 125 -6.78 -23.94 6.83
N SER A 126 -6.38 -22.70 6.57
CA SER A 126 -5.98 -22.24 5.23
C SER A 126 -4.76 -22.99 4.71
N PHE A 127 -3.73 -23.17 5.54
CA PHE A 127 -2.53 -23.93 5.18
C PHE A 127 -2.86 -25.39 4.81
N ILE A 128 -3.67 -26.07 5.63
CA ILE A 128 -4.08 -27.45 5.36
C ILE A 128 -4.97 -27.53 4.10
N PHE A 129 -5.88 -26.57 3.93
CA PHE A 129 -6.77 -26.52 2.76
C PHE A 129 -5.99 -26.30 1.45
N ALA A 130 -4.92 -25.51 1.46
CA ALA A 130 -4.00 -25.38 0.32
C ALA A 130 -3.35 -26.73 -0.05
N GLY A 131 -2.94 -27.52 0.93
CA GLY A 131 -2.42 -28.87 0.69
C GLY A 131 -3.48 -29.82 0.11
N PHE A 132 -4.71 -29.79 0.65
CA PHE A 132 -5.82 -30.62 0.17
C PHE A 132 -6.25 -30.22 -1.25
N SER A 133 -6.38 -28.92 -1.54
CA SER A 133 -6.79 -28.41 -2.85
C SER A 133 -5.75 -28.71 -3.93
N ALA A 134 -4.47 -28.52 -3.65
CA ALA A 134 -3.36 -28.90 -4.52
C ALA A 134 -3.26 -30.42 -4.75
N TYR A 135 -3.50 -31.24 -3.71
CA TYR A 135 -3.55 -32.70 -3.87
C TYR A 135 -4.69 -33.11 -4.82
N ILE A 136 -5.89 -32.56 -4.64
CA ILE A 136 -7.06 -32.87 -5.48
C ILE A 136 -6.81 -32.46 -6.95
N PHE A 137 -6.18 -31.29 -7.15
CA PHE A 137 -5.73 -30.80 -8.45
C PHE A 137 -4.72 -31.75 -9.12
N ALA A 138 -3.61 -32.06 -8.45
CA ALA A 138 -2.60 -32.99 -8.95
C ALA A 138 -3.16 -34.40 -9.21
N PHE A 139 -4.13 -34.84 -8.40
CA PHE A 139 -4.80 -36.12 -8.57
C PHE A 139 -5.70 -36.17 -9.81
N LYS A 140 -6.28 -35.05 -10.29
CA LYS A 140 -7.05 -35.02 -11.54
C LYS A 140 -6.20 -35.50 -12.72
N TYR A 141 -4.98 -34.95 -12.87
CA TYR A 141 -4.13 -35.16 -14.04
C TYR A 141 -3.23 -36.41 -13.95
N THR A 142 -3.02 -36.98 -12.76
CA THR A 142 -2.12 -38.13 -12.55
C THR A 142 -2.81 -39.42 -12.09
N ARG A 143 -3.92 -39.31 -11.33
CA ARG A 143 -4.54 -40.42 -10.59
C ARG A 143 -3.56 -41.19 -9.68
N ASN A 144 -2.47 -40.55 -9.26
CA ASN A 144 -1.37 -41.18 -8.52
C ASN A 144 -1.13 -40.44 -7.19
N ASN A 145 -1.45 -41.13 -6.09
CA ASN A 145 -1.48 -40.58 -4.75
C ASN A 145 -0.11 -40.02 -4.29
N LEU A 146 1.00 -40.70 -4.61
CA LEU A 146 2.34 -40.20 -4.23
C LEU A 146 2.71 -38.95 -5.04
N ALA A 147 2.39 -38.92 -6.33
CA ALA A 147 2.58 -37.73 -7.17
C ALA A 147 1.71 -36.54 -6.72
N SER A 148 0.51 -36.83 -6.21
CA SER A 148 -0.42 -35.83 -5.68
C SER A 148 0.05 -35.27 -4.34
N LEU A 149 0.59 -36.13 -3.45
CA LEU A 149 1.23 -35.70 -2.20
C LEU A 149 2.49 -34.88 -2.45
N SER A 150 3.41 -35.35 -3.31
CA SER A 150 4.62 -34.57 -3.66
C SER A 150 4.30 -33.19 -4.25
N ALA A 151 3.28 -33.11 -5.11
CA ALA A 151 2.83 -31.85 -5.68
C ALA A 151 2.21 -30.91 -4.62
N ALA A 152 1.36 -31.45 -3.74
CA ALA A 152 0.78 -30.68 -2.62
C ALA A 152 1.85 -30.14 -1.66
N LEU A 153 2.88 -30.95 -1.34
CA LEU A 153 3.98 -30.52 -0.47
C LEU A 153 4.82 -29.41 -1.11
N VAL A 154 5.09 -29.43 -2.43
CA VAL A 154 5.75 -28.30 -3.11
C VAL A 154 4.86 -27.05 -3.13
N TYR A 155 3.53 -27.21 -3.18
CA TYR A 155 2.60 -26.08 -3.13
C TYR A 155 2.51 -25.41 -1.76
N THR A 156 2.64 -26.16 -0.66
CA THR A 156 2.55 -25.61 0.72
C THR A 156 3.90 -25.32 1.37
N LEU A 157 4.96 -26.04 1.01
CA LEU A 157 6.29 -25.93 1.60
C LEU A 157 7.27 -25.27 0.60
N ASN A 158 7.03 -23.99 0.31
CA ASN A 158 7.96 -23.13 -0.44
C ASN A 158 8.14 -21.79 0.29
N GLN A 159 9.25 -21.10 0.01
CA GLN A 159 9.63 -19.90 0.76
C GLN A 159 8.66 -18.72 0.59
N TRP A 160 8.06 -18.54 -0.59
CA TRP A 160 7.05 -17.49 -0.78
C TRP A 160 5.81 -17.71 0.12
N VAL A 161 5.29 -18.95 0.22
CA VAL A 161 4.21 -19.27 1.18
C VAL A 161 4.68 -19.11 2.62
N ALA A 162 5.93 -19.49 2.93
CA ALA A 162 6.50 -19.31 4.26
C ALA A 162 6.59 -17.83 4.67
N SER A 163 6.92 -16.90 3.76
CA SER A 163 6.90 -15.47 4.06
C SER A 163 5.48 -14.94 4.24
N GLN A 164 4.50 -15.39 3.45
CA GLN A 164 3.10 -15.01 3.68
C GLN A 164 2.60 -15.44 5.08
N LEU A 165 3.13 -16.55 5.61
CA LEU A 165 2.85 -17.00 6.98
C LEU A 165 3.58 -16.18 8.05
N THR A 166 4.81 -15.73 7.82
CA THR A 166 5.53 -14.87 8.77
C THR A 166 5.02 -13.43 8.79
N GLU A 167 4.46 -12.93 7.69
CA GLU A 167 3.78 -11.62 7.65
C GLU A 167 2.31 -11.68 8.08
N ALA A 168 1.74 -12.88 8.22
CA ALA A 168 0.32 -13.12 8.47
C ALA A 168 -0.64 -12.49 7.42
N HIS A 169 -0.25 -12.50 6.13
CA HIS A 169 -1.05 -12.00 5.00
C HIS A 169 -2.29 -12.88 4.72
N LEU A 170 -3.28 -12.86 5.61
CA LEU A 170 -4.35 -13.87 5.69
C LEU A 170 -5.25 -13.93 4.45
N ALA A 171 -5.64 -12.79 3.89
CA ALA A 171 -6.43 -12.75 2.64
C ALA A 171 -5.70 -13.42 1.46
N ILE A 172 -4.37 -13.31 1.40
CA ILE A 172 -3.55 -13.94 0.35
C ILE A 172 -3.48 -15.45 0.59
N LEU A 173 -3.26 -15.87 1.84
CA LEU A 173 -3.20 -17.28 2.24
C LEU A 173 -4.52 -18.03 1.96
N ILE A 174 -5.67 -17.44 2.28
CA ILE A 174 -6.98 -18.06 2.01
C ILE A 174 -7.23 -18.13 0.49
N SER A 175 -6.90 -17.08 -0.28
CA SER A 175 -7.11 -17.08 -1.73
C SER A 175 -6.26 -18.14 -2.44
N TYR A 176 -4.99 -18.26 -2.02
CA TYR A 176 -4.05 -19.30 -2.45
C TYR A 176 -4.57 -20.71 -2.11
N ALA A 177 -5.10 -20.90 -0.90
CA ALA A 177 -5.67 -22.18 -0.48
C ALA A 177 -6.88 -22.61 -1.32
N ALA A 178 -7.76 -21.66 -1.67
CA ALA A 178 -8.96 -21.92 -2.46
C ALA A 178 -8.70 -22.09 -3.97
N PHE A 179 -7.71 -21.39 -4.53
CA PHE A 179 -7.54 -21.26 -5.98
C PHE A 179 -7.46 -22.60 -6.75
N PRO A 180 -6.72 -23.64 -6.32
CA PRO A 180 -6.67 -24.91 -7.03
C PRO A 180 -8.04 -25.57 -7.27
N ILE A 181 -8.96 -25.45 -6.32
CA ILE A 181 -10.34 -25.98 -6.46
C ILE A 181 -11.15 -25.11 -7.43
N ILE A 182 -11.02 -23.79 -7.36
CA ILE A 182 -11.74 -22.86 -8.26
C ILE A 182 -11.27 -23.03 -9.72
N PHE A 183 -9.97 -23.28 -9.93
CA PHE A 183 -9.44 -23.65 -11.25
C PHE A 183 -10.01 -24.99 -11.74
N LEU A 184 -10.14 -26.00 -10.89
CA LEU A 184 -10.78 -27.28 -11.26
C LEU A 184 -12.26 -27.10 -11.64
N LEU A 185 -13.01 -26.22 -10.96
CA LEU A 185 -14.39 -25.89 -11.32
C LEU A 185 -14.46 -25.24 -12.71
N PHE A 186 -13.55 -24.31 -13.01
CA PHE A 186 -13.47 -23.65 -14.32
C PHE A 186 -13.15 -24.63 -15.46
N ASP A 187 -12.08 -25.41 -15.29
CA ASP A 187 -11.65 -26.44 -16.23
C ASP A 187 -12.78 -27.46 -16.48
N HIS A 188 -13.49 -27.89 -15.42
CA HIS A 188 -14.62 -28.81 -15.57
C HIS A 188 -15.86 -28.18 -16.23
N ALA A 189 -16.10 -26.88 -16.04
CA ALA A 189 -17.12 -26.14 -16.77
C ALA A 189 -16.79 -26.07 -18.26
N LEU A 190 -15.53 -25.74 -18.61
CA LEU A 190 -15.02 -25.71 -19.98
C LEU A 190 -14.96 -27.11 -20.65
N GLU A 191 -14.72 -28.19 -19.89
CA GLU A 191 -14.87 -29.57 -20.39
C GLU A 191 -16.32 -29.88 -20.79
N ASN A 192 -17.30 -29.47 -19.99
CA ASN A 192 -18.67 -29.99 -20.08
C ASN A 192 -19.67 -29.07 -20.81
N GLY A 193 -19.52 -27.75 -20.73
CA GLY A 193 -20.52 -26.80 -21.26
C GLY A 193 -21.91 -26.86 -20.60
N LYS A 194 -22.03 -27.53 -19.44
CA LYS A 194 -23.28 -27.70 -18.69
C LYS A 194 -23.44 -26.57 -17.67
N ILE A 195 -24.59 -25.91 -17.69
CA ILE A 195 -24.88 -24.70 -16.90
C ILE A 195 -24.58 -24.87 -15.40
N ARG A 196 -24.91 -26.03 -14.80
CA ARG A 196 -24.60 -26.34 -13.39
C ARG A 196 -23.13 -26.19 -13.01
N HIS A 197 -22.19 -26.43 -13.94
CA HIS A 197 -20.76 -26.31 -13.66
C HIS A 197 -20.28 -24.86 -13.82
N SER A 198 -20.88 -24.10 -14.74
CA SER A 198 -20.73 -22.64 -14.78
C SER A 198 -21.23 -21.98 -13.50
N LEU A 199 -22.41 -22.37 -12.99
CA LEU A 199 -22.96 -21.85 -11.73
C LEU A 199 -22.06 -22.16 -10.52
N LEU A 200 -21.52 -23.39 -10.42
CA LEU A 200 -20.56 -23.74 -9.37
C LEU A 200 -19.26 -22.94 -9.47
N PHE A 201 -18.73 -22.73 -10.68
CA PHE A 201 -17.58 -21.83 -10.89
C PHE A 201 -17.93 -20.38 -10.52
N SER A 202 -19.15 -19.91 -10.82
CA SER A 202 -19.62 -18.55 -10.53
C SER A 202 -19.56 -18.20 -9.05
N ILE A 203 -19.92 -19.15 -8.18
CA ILE A 203 -19.81 -19.00 -6.72
C ILE A 203 -18.32 -18.83 -6.33
N GLY A 204 -17.43 -19.63 -6.91
CA GLY A 204 -15.98 -19.47 -6.72
C GLY A 204 -15.45 -18.15 -7.27
N SER A 205 -15.95 -17.67 -8.41
CA SER A 205 -15.60 -16.37 -8.98
C SER A 205 -16.06 -15.21 -8.10
N ALA A 206 -17.30 -15.23 -7.60
CA ALA A 206 -17.82 -14.21 -6.69
C ALA A 206 -17.02 -14.18 -5.38
N PHE A 207 -16.67 -15.35 -4.83
CA PHE A 207 -15.81 -15.46 -3.65
C PHE A 207 -14.39 -14.92 -3.90
N LEU A 208 -13.79 -15.15 -5.08
CA LEU A 208 -12.53 -14.51 -5.45
C LEU A 208 -12.64 -12.98 -5.52
N ILE A 209 -13.66 -12.47 -6.22
CA ILE A 209 -13.86 -11.03 -6.46
C ILE A 209 -14.10 -10.27 -5.15
N THR A 210 -14.85 -10.85 -4.21
CA THR A 210 -15.36 -10.14 -3.02
C THR A 210 -14.73 -10.57 -1.70
N GLY A 211 -13.86 -11.60 -1.68
CA GLY A 211 -13.29 -12.15 -0.45
C GLY A 211 -11.84 -11.78 -0.17
N PHE A 212 -11.09 -11.28 -1.16
CA PHE A 212 -9.63 -11.21 -1.08
C PHE A 212 -9.03 -9.90 -1.58
N HIS A 213 -7.72 -9.74 -1.34
CA HIS A 213 -6.92 -8.63 -1.85
C HIS A 213 -7.05 -8.53 -3.38
N PRO A 214 -7.39 -7.36 -3.97
CA PRO A 214 -7.73 -7.25 -5.40
C PRO A 214 -6.65 -7.73 -6.37
N GLU A 215 -5.38 -7.64 -5.96
CA GLU A 215 -4.22 -8.19 -6.65
C GLU A 215 -4.39 -9.69 -6.99
N CYS A 216 -4.91 -10.48 -6.05
CA CYS A 216 -5.20 -11.90 -6.25
C CYS A 216 -6.27 -12.10 -7.33
N THR A 217 -7.33 -11.28 -7.32
CA THR A 217 -8.39 -11.29 -8.34
C THR A 217 -7.85 -10.97 -9.74
N VAL A 218 -6.92 -10.02 -9.85
CA VAL A 218 -6.24 -9.68 -11.12
C VAL A 218 -5.34 -10.83 -11.60
N ILE A 219 -4.49 -11.37 -10.72
CA ILE A 219 -3.58 -12.50 -10.99
C ILE A 219 -4.38 -13.72 -11.49
N TYR A 220 -5.44 -14.10 -10.77
CA TYR A 220 -6.27 -15.25 -11.14
C TYR A 220 -7.14 -14.98 -12.37
N GLY A 221 -7.66 -13.76 -12.54
CA GLY A 221 -8.42 -13.36 -13.74
C GLY A 221 -7.59 -13.46 -15.02
N ILE A 222 -6.34 -12.97 -14.98
CA ILE A 222 -5.41 -13.08 -16.12
C ILE A 222 -5.00 -14.54 -16.37
N LEU A 223 -4.82 -15.34 -15.31
CA LEU A 223 -4.57 -16.77 -15.45
C LEU A 223 -5.78 -17.53 -16.09
N PHE A 224 -7.02 -17.15 -15.77
CA PHE A 224 -8.21 -17.69 -16.44
C PHE A 224 -8.32 -17.25 -17.91
N MET A 225 -8.04 -15.99 -18.23
CA MET A 225 -8.02 -15.51 -19.63
C MET A 225 -6.95 -16.25 -20.45
N LEU A 226 -5.76 -16.47 -19.89
CA LEU A 226 -4.71 -17.26 -20.51
C LEU A 226 -5.14 -18.73 -20.71
N PHE A 227 -5.86 -19.32 -19.75
CA PHE A 227 -6.40 -20.68 -19.89
C PHE A 227 -7.43 -20.78 -21.00
N VAL A 228 -8.32 -19.79 -21.14
CA VAL A 228 -9.29 -19.71 -22.25
C VAL A 228 -8.57 -19.59 -23.60
N ALA A 229 -7.57 -18.72 -23.70
CA ALA A 229 -6.80 -18.57 -24.94
C ALA A 229 -6.15 -19.89 -25.37
N VAL A 230 -5.48 -20.61 -24.45
CA VAL A 230 -4.88 -21.92 -24.77
C VAL A 230 -5.96 -22.97 -25.05
N TYR A 231 -7.07 -23.00 -24.30
CA TYR A 231 -8.20 -23.90 -24.54
C TYR A 231 -8.80 -23.73 -25.95
N LEU A 232 -8.85 -22.50 -26.47
CA LEU A 232 -9.36 -22.19 -27.81
C LEU A 232 -8.33 -22.47 -28.92
N PHE A 233 -7.10 -21.98 -28.79
CA PHE A 233 -6.12 -21.99 -29.87
C PHE A 233 -5.21 -23.21 -29.91
N TYR A 234 -5.09 -24.00 -28.84
CA TYR A 234 -4.29 -25.23 -28.88
C TYR A 234 -4.87 -26.21 -29.92
N PRO A 235 -4.04 -26.89 -30.74
CA PRO A 235 -4.53 -27.86 -31.72
C PRO A 235 -5.37 -28.98 -31.09
N SER A 236 -6.45 -29.37 -31.76
CA SER A 236 -7.29 -30.50 -31.34
C SER A 236 -7.85 -31.22 -32.56
N GLU A 237 -7.59 -32.53 -32.62
CA GLU A 237 -8.15 -33.43 -33.63
C GLU A 237 -9.61 -33.83 -33.31
N VAL A 238 -10.05 -33.61 -32.06
CA VAL A 238 -11.35 -34.08 -31.55
C VAL A 238 -12.43 -33.00 -31.59
N GLU A 239 -12.07 -31.73 -31.36
CA GLU A 239 -13.05 -30.63 -31.30
C GLU A 239 -12.63 -29.40 -32.12
N PRO A 240 -13.42 -29.01 -33.16
CA PRO A 240 -13.11 -27.85 -33.97
C PRO A 240 -13.20 -26.55 -33.15
N PHE A 241 -12.46 -25.53 -33.60
CA PHE A 241 -12.40 -24.22 -32.95
C PHE A 241 -13.79 -23.62 -32.67
N SER A 242 -14.72 -23.70 -33.63
CA SER A 242 -16.09 -23.18 -33.50
C SER A 242 -16.88 -23.85 -32.37
N ALA A 243 -16.73 -25.17 -32.17
CA ALA A 243 -17.38 -25.90 -31.07
C ALA A 243 -16.77 -25.50 -29.72
N ARG A 244 -15.43 -25.38 -29.64
CA ARG A 244 -14.73 -24.93 -28.44
C ARG A 244 -15.08 -23.48 -28.08
N LEU A 245 -15.14 -22.58 -29.07
CA LEU A 245 -15.57 -21.19 -28.91
C LEU A 245 -17.02 -21.09 -28.42
N LYS A 246 -17.96 -21.82 -29.03
CA LYS A 246 -19.37 -21.85 -28.60
C LYS A 246 -19.50 -22.35 -27.16
N ARG A 247 -18.70 -23.36 -26.75
CA ARG A 247 -18.68 -23.85 -25.36
C ARG A 247 -18.07 -22.83 -24.40
N ALA A 248 -16.92 -22.24 -24.74
CA ALA A 248 -16.24 -21.24 -23.91
C ALA A 248 -17.12 -20.00 -23.72
N SER A 249 -17.68 -19.45 -24.80
CA SER A 249 -18.58 -18.29 -24.75
C SER A 249 -19.80 -18.55 -23.86
N LYS A 250 -20.41 -19.75 -23.96
CA LYS A 250 -21.52 -20.14 -23.07
C LYS A 250 -21.10 -20.20 -21.61
N VAL A 251 -19.94 -20.81 -21.32
CA VAL A 251 -19.42 -20.93 -19.94
C VAL A 251 -19.07 -19.56 -19.37
N ILE A 252 -18.38 -18.71 -20.15
CA ILE A 252 -17.96 -17.36 -19.74
C ILE A 252 -19.19 -16.47 -19.53
N ALA A 253 -20.12 -16.38 -20.49
CA ALA A 253 -21.31 -15.55 -20.35
C ALA A 253 -22.17 -15.96 -19.14
N ALA A 254 -22.44 -17.25 -18.98
CA ALA A 254 -23.21 -17.74 -17.84
C ALA A 254 -22.51 -17.48 -16.50
N SER A 255 -21.18 -17.67 -16.45
CA SER A 255 -20.44 -17.51 -15.19
C SER A 255 -20.21 -16.05 -14.84
N PHE A 256 -19.92 -15.20 -15.82
CA PHE A 256 -19.77 -13.76 -15.65
C PHE A 256 -21.07 -13.12 -15.15
N VAL A 257 -22.21 -13.36 -15.82
CA VAL A 257 -23.50 -12.81 -15.40
C VAL A 257 -23.88 -13.28 -13.99
N THR A 258 -23.72 -14.57 -13.70
CA THR A 258 -24.05 -15.11 -12.37
C THR A 258 -23.11 -14.57 -11.29
N ALA A 259 -21.79 -14.57 -11.51
CA ALA A 259 -20.83 -14.05 -10.55
C ALA A 259 -20.98 -12.54 -10.34
N PHE A 260 -21.32 -11.78 -11.39
CA PHE A 260 -21.60 -10.35 -11.30
C PHE A 260 -22.77 -10.04 -10.37
N PHE A 261 -23.89 -10.77 -10.49
CA PHE A 261 -25.03 -10.60 -9.59
C PHE A 261 -24.77 -11.14 -8.18
N LEU A 262 -24.03 -12.25 -8.03
CA LEU A 262 -23.60 -12.75 -6.71
C LEU A 262 -22.64 -11.78 -5.99
N ALA A 263 -21.85 -11.03 -6.74
CA ALA A 263 -20.93 -9.99 -6.24
C ALA A 263 -21.52 -8.57 -6.29
N SER A 264 -22.82 -8.42 -6.52
CA SER A 264 -23.48 -7.13 -6.80
C SER A 264 -23.28 -6.06 -5.71
N PHE A 265 -23.21 -6.46 -4.44
CA PHE A 265 -22.90 -5.61 -3.29
C PHE A 265 -21.50 -4.97 -3.34
N PHE A 266 -20.61 -5.49 -4.19
CA PHE A 266 -19.24 -5.01 -4.39
C PHE A 266 -19.07 -4.42 -5.81
N THR A 267 -19.65 -5.06 -6.83
CA THR A 267 -19.49 -4.64 -8.23
C THR A 267 -20.34 -3.42 -8.62
N PHE A 268 -21.52 -3.21 -8.02
CA PHE A 268 -22.30 -2.00 -8.29
C PHE A 268 -21.69 -0.74 -7.66
N PRO A 269 -21.26 -0.71 -6.39
CA PRO A 269 -20.49 0.42 -5.86
C PRO A 269 -19.23 0.70 -6.69
N PHE A 270 -18.52 -0.34 -7.13
CA PHE A 270 -17.35 -0.20 -8.01
C PHE A 270 -17.67 0.50 -9.34
N ILE A 271 -18.73 0.09 -10.03
CA ILE A 271 -19.13 0.66 -11.33
C ILE A 271 -19.73 2.06 -11.18
N LEU A 272 -20.45 2.33 -10.09
CA LEU A 272 -21.05 3.64 -9.79
C LEU A 272 -20.04 4.65 -9.20
N ASN A 273 -18.78 4.24 -9.07
CA ASN A 273 -17.70 4.99 -8.42
C ASN A 273 -17.99 5.39 -6.95
N VAL A 274 -18.85 4.64 -6.25
CA VAL A 274 -19.14 4.79 -4.82
C VAL A 274 -18.18 3.88 -4.06
N ASN A 275 -16.89 4.24 -4.11
CA ASN A 275 -15.78 3.35 -3.79
C ASN A 275 -15.02 3.73 -2.52
N ALA A 276 -14.57 2.72 -1.76
CA ALA A 276 -13.44 2.89 -0.87
C ALA A 276 -12.20 3.37 -1.68
N PRO A 277 -11.45 4.38 -1.19
CA PRO A 277 -10.38 5.07 -1.93
C PRO A 277 -9.36 4.20 -2.65
N TYR A 278 -9.01 3.04 -2.10
CA TYR A 278 -8.09 2.05 -2.69
C TYR A 278 -8.52 1.58 -4.11
N PHE A 279 -9.83 1.68 -4.41
CA PHE A 279 -10.43 1.32 -5.70
C PHE A 279 -10.67 2.54 -6.61
N SER A 280 -10.15 3.73 -6.28
CA SER A 280 -10.23 4.94 -7.11
C SER A 280 -9.11 5.00 -8.15
N PRO A 281 -9.35 5.53 -9.37
CA PRO A 281 -8.30 5.85 -10.34
C PRO A 281 -7.21 6.77 -9.80
N SER A 282 -7.51 7.57 -8.77
CA SER A 282 -6.57 8.48 -8.12
C SER A 282 -5.57 7.75 -7.21
N TYR A 283 -5.90 6.56 -6.71
CA TYR A 283 -5.03 5.83 -5.79
C TYR A 283 -3.89 5.13 -6.53
N HIS A 284 -2.67 5.29 -6.00
CA HIS A 284 -1.46 4.68 -6.53
C HIS A 284 -0.34 4.66 -5.48
N TYR A 285 0.56 3.69 -5.61
CA TYR A 285 1.87 3.70 -4.96
C TYR A 285 2.93 4.36 -5.86
N PHE A 286 4.08 4.68 -5.29
CA PHE A 286 5.21 5.18 -6.08
C PHE A 286 6.02 4.02 -6.69
N LEU A 287 6.58 4.24 -7.88
CA LEU A 287 7.36 3.23 -8.61
C LEU A 287 8.52 2.66 -7.77
N GLU A 288 9.16 3.50 -6.96
CA GLU A 288 10.26 3.16 -6.07
C GLU A 288 9.89 2.04 -5.07
N GLU A 289 8.64 1.97 -4.60
CA GLU A 289 8.18 0.94 -3.66
C GLU A 289 8.22 -0.47 -4.28
N THR A 290 8.05 -0.58 -5.60
CA THR A 290 8.03 -1.88 -6.30
C THR A 290 9.36 -2.61 -6.25
N TYR A 291 10.48 -1.88 -6.13
CA TYR A 291 11.83 -2.47 -6.11
C TYR A 291 12.11 -3.29 -4.85
N GLY A 292 11.49 -2.94 -3.71
CA GLY A 292 11.58 -3.73 -2.48
C GLY A 292 10.80 -5.04 -2.54
N LEU A 293 9.77 -5.10 -3.40
CA LEU A 293 8.77 -6.18 -3.46
C LEU A 293 8.76 -6.94 -4.80
N SER A 294 9.88 -6.90 -5.54
CA SER A 294 10.09 -7.59 -6.83
C SER A 294 11.34 -8.46 -6.82
N TYR A 295 11.32 -9.57 -7.56
CA TYR A 295 12.51 -10.43 -7.68
C TYR A 295 13.64 -9.77 -8.48
N ARG A 296 14.82 -9.66 -7.88
CA ARG A 296 16.01 -9.04 -8.49
C ARG A 296 16.62 -9.84 -9.64
N ASN A 297 16.38 -11.15 -9.68
CA ASN A 297 16.90 -12.05 -10.71
C ASN A 297 15.96 -13.25 -10.91
N LEU A 298 16.20 -13.98 -12.01
CA LEU A 298 15.37 -15.12 -12.40
C LEU A 298 15.54 -16.36 -11.50
N VAL A 299 16.68 -16.53 -10.81
CA VAL A 299 16.90 -17.67 -9.90
C VAL A 299 15.98 -17.58 -8.68
N ASP A 300 15.77 -16.38 -8.15
CA ASP A 300 14.83 -16.16 -7.03
C ASP A 300 13.39 -16.43 -7.44
N ALA A 301 12.97 -15.94 -8.61
CA ALA A 301 11.65 -16.23 -9.16
C ALA A 301 11.45 -17.74 -9.40
N ILE A 302 12.42 -18.43 -10.02
CA ILE A 302 12.32 -19.88 -10.27
C ILE A 302 12.26 -20.66 -8.95
N SER A 303 13.01 -20.27 -7.92
CA SER A 303 13.06 -20.97 -6.63
C SER A 303 11.95 -20.59 -5.63
N LEU A 304 11.02 -19.70 -6.00
CA LEU A 304 9.93 -19.19 -5.13
C LEU A 304 10.47 -18.53 -3.85
N ARG A 305 11.49 -17.68 -3.98
CA ARG A 305 12.17 -16.99 -2.88
C ARG A 305 11.21 -16.20 -1.98
N ALA A 306 11.48 -16.17 -0.69
CA ALA A 306 10.93 -15.16 0.21
C ALA A 306 11.60 -13.80 -0.04
N ILE A 307 10.82 -12.71 0.02
CA ILE A 307 11.34 -11.33 -0.02
C ILE A 307 10.58 -10.37 0.92
N GLU A 308 9.29 -10.62 1.20
CA GLU A 308 8.53 -9.89 2.23
C GLU A 308 9.08 -10.30 3.60
N ASN A 309 9.70 -9.35 4.31
CA ASN A 309 10.67 -9.58 5.39
C ASN A 309 10.50 -8.58 6.54
N TRP A 310 9.39 -8.65 7.26
CA TRP A 310 9.03 -7.70 8.33
C TRP A 310 8.70 -8.41 9.63
N GLY A 311 7.73 -9.33 9.62
CA GLY A 311 7.08 -9.86 10.81
C GLY A 311 7.99 -10.66 11.74
N TYR A 312 9.00 -11.34 11.18
CA TYR A 312 9.90 -12.27 11.89
C TYR A 312 11.37 -11.82 11.85
N ILE A 313 11.63 -10.54 11.51
CA ILE A 313 12.96 -9.98 11.24
C ILE A 313 13.97 -10.21 12.38
N ASN A 314 13.53 -10.25 13.65
CA ASN A 314 14.42 -10.40 14.80
C ASN A 314 14.77 -11.87 15.13
N VAL A 315 13.98 -12.83 14.64
CA VAL A 315 14.17 -14.28 14.94
C VAL A 315 14.68 -15.06 13.72
N VAL A 316 14.30 -14.66 12.50
CA VAL A 316 14.81 -15.25 11.25
C VAL A 316 16.05 -14.49 10.73
N GLY A 317 16.22 -13.23 11.12
CA GLY A 317 17.05 -12.30 10.36
C GLY A 317 16.42 -12.05 9.00
N ASP A 318 17.25 -11.96 7.95
CA ASP A 318 16.76 -11.90 6.58
C ASP A 318 16.09 -13.23 6.16
N VAL A 319 14.75 -13.23 5.99
CA VAL A 319 13.98 -14.39 5.50
C VAL A 319 14.48 -14.93 4.15
N TYR A 320 15.14 -14.10 3.34
CA TYR A 320 15.79 -14.53 2.11
C TYR A 320 16.91 -15.55 2.39
N TYR A 321 17.53 -15.57 3.57
CA TYR A 321 18.49 -16.62 3.94
C TYR A 321 18.01 -17.54 5.08
N GLY A 322 17.40 -16.98 6.12
CA GLY A 322 17.12 -17.68 7.39
C GLY A 322 16.02 -18.74 7.36
N LEU A 323 15.14 -18.77 6.35
CA LEU A 323 14.06 -19.76 6.27
C LEU A 323 14.54 -21.19 5.92
N ALA A 324 15.67 -21.30 5.20
CA ALA A 324 16.22 -22.58 4.73
C ALA A 324 17.21 -23.21 5.71
N LEU A 325 17.51 -24.49 5.50
CA LEU A 325 18.62 -25.17 6.17
C LEU A 325 19.95 -24.48 5.81
N PRO A 326 20.74 -23.97 6.78
CA PRO A 326 22.00 -23.29 6.50
C PRO A 326 23.00 -24.17 5.74
N ASN A 327 23.83 -23.53 4.91
CA ASN A 327 24.89 -24.16 4.11
C ASN A 327 24.44 -25.23 3.08
N PHE A 328 23.14 -25.48 2.91
CA PHE A 328 22.63 -26.38 1.88
C PHE A 328 22.31 -25.62 0.56
N PRO A 329 22.69 -26.12 -0.63
CA PRO A 329 22.47 -25.45 -1.91
C PRO A 329 21.02 -25.56 -2.42
N ILE A 330 20.04 -25.19 -1.59
CA ILE A 330 18.61 -25.46 -1.82
C ILE A 330 18.07 -24.76 -3.07
N TYR A 331 18.52 -23.54 -3.37
CA TYR A 331 18.04 -22.77 -4.53
C TYR A 331 18.45 -23.40 -5.86
N ALA A 332 19.68 -23.95 -5.93
CA ALA A 332 20.11 -24.74 -7.08
C ALA A 332 19.28 -26.03 -7.23
N LEU A 333 18.96 -26.71 -6.12
CA LEU A 333 18.12 -27.90 -6.12
C LEU A 333 16.67 -27.59 -6.55
N LEU A 334 16.07 -26.51 -6.05
CA LEU A 334 14.72 -26.07 -6.41
C LEU A 334 14.64 -25.68 -7.88
N CYS A 335 15.59 -24.88 -8.38
CA CYS A 335 15.66 -24.52 -9.80
C CYS A 335 15.85 -25.74 -10.68
N PHE A 336 16.74 -26.67 -10.32
CA PHE A 336 16.92 -27.94 -11.04
C PHE A 336 15.61 -28.74 -11.07
N ILE A 337 14.94 -28.92 -9.93
CA ILE A 337 13.68 -29.67 -9.82
C ILE A 337 12.57 -29.05 -10.67
N SER A 338 12.34 -27.73 -10.56
CA SER A 338 11.26 -27.04 -11.28
C SER A 338 11.49 -27.03 -12.80
N ILE A 339 12.72 -26.73 -13.24
CA ILE A 339 13.08 -26.74 -14.67
C ILE A 339 12.99 -28.16 -15.23
N LEU A 340 13.53 -29.17 -14.52
CA LEU A 340 13.48 -30.57 -14.95
C LEU A 340 12.04 -31.09 -15.05
N ALA A 341 11.17 -30.74 -14.09
CA ALA A 341 9.76 -31.11 -14.11
C ALA A 341 9.02 -30.49 -15.30
N MET A 342 9.24 -29.20 -15.58
CA MET A 342 8.68 -28.52 -16.74
C MET A 342 9.17 -29.13 -18.07
N ILE A 343 10.47 -29.38 -18.20
CA ILE A 343 11.06 -30.01 -19.40
C ILE A 343 10.50 -31.42 -19.63
N ILE A 344 10.42 -32.25 -18.58
CA ILE A 344 9.87 -33.61 -18.69
C ILE A 344 8.39 -33.58 -19.05
N ALA A 345 7.60 -32.64 -18.49
CA ALA A 345 6.22 -32.45 -18.91
C ALA A 345 6.12 -32.07 -20.40
N LEU A 346 6.91 -31.10 -20.87
CA LEU A 346 6.93 -30.67 -22.29
C LEU A 346 7.34 -31.78 -23.27
N ILE A 347 8.31 -32.63 -22.90
CA ILE A 347 8.78 -33.74 -23.74
C ILE A 347 7.71 -34.84 -23.83
N PHE A 348 7.11 -35.24 -22.69
CA PHE A 348 6.32 -36.46 -22.59
C PHE A 348 4.79 -36.24 -22.54
N ARG A 349 4.31 -35.01 -22.32
CA ARG A 349 2.88 -34.62 -22.38
C ARG A 349 2.66 -33.44 -23.32
N ARG A 350 2.39 -33.75 -24.58
CA ARG A 350 1.92 -32.79 -25.58
C ARG A 350 0.41 -32.63 -25.48
N ASP A 351 -0.03 -31.92 -24.44
CA ASP A 351 -1.43 -31.55 -24.22
C ASP A 351 -1.59 -30.05 -23.90
N ARG A 352 -2.84 -29.58 -23.94
CA ARG A 352 -3.17 -28.16 -23.69
C ARG A 352 -2.82 -27.68 -22.29
N TYR A 353 -2.78 -28.58 -21.29
CA TYR A 353 -2.49 -28.22 -19.91
C TYR A 353 -1.00 -27.97 -19.73
N THR A 354 -0.16 -28.84 -20.28
CA THR A 354 1.30 -28.63 -20.28
C THR A 354 1.64 -27.32 -21.00
N ALA A 355 1.06 -27.06 -22.18
CA ALA A 355 1.29 -25.81 -22.90
C ALA A 355 0.85 -24.58 -22.09
N PHE A 356 -0.34 -24.63 -21.48
CA PHE A 356 -0.84 -23.57 -20.61
C PHE A 356 0.07 -23.30 -19.42
N PHE A 357 0.40 -24.32 -18.62
CA PHE A 357 1.21 -24.16 -17.42
C PHE A 357 2.64 -23.68 -17.76
N THR A 358 3.20 -24.08 -18.90
CA THR A 358 4.51 -23.56 -19.35
C THR A 358 4.43 -22.06 -19.66
N ILE A 359 3.42 -21.61 -20.41
CA ILE A 359 3.25 -20.17 -20.71
C ILE A 359 2.98 -19.39 -19.43
N ALA A 360 2.11 -19.92 -18.55
CA ALA A 360 1.78 -19.32 -17.26
C ALA A 360 3.02 -19.16 -16.35
N THR A 361 3.89 -20.16 -16.28
CA THR A 361 5.17 -20.09 -15.56
C THR A 361 6.08 -18.99 -16.11
N PHE A 362 6.27 -18.89 -17.43
CA PHE A 362 7.12 -17.84 -18.00
C PHE A 362 6.55 -16.43 -17.77
N VAL A 363 5.24 -16.23 -17.94
CA VAL A 363 4.56 -14.96 -17.65
C VAL A 363 4.70 -14.60 -16.16
N SER A 364 4.52 -15.57 -15.27
CA SER A 364 4.66 -15.42 -13.81
C SER A 364 6.07 -14.96 -13.41
N TRP A 365 7.12 -15.62 -13.92
CA TRP A 365 8.51 -15.23 -13.64
C TRP A 365 8.83 -13.83 -14.16
N ILE A 366 8.40 -13.48 -15.37
CA ILE A 366 8.68 -12.17 -15.98
C ILE A 366 7.99 -11.04 -15.20
N ILE A 367 6.70 -11.19 -14.86
CA ILE A 367 5.97 -10.15 -14.14
C ILE A 367 6.49 -10.02 -12.70
N ALA A 368 6.76 -11.14 -12.01
CA ALA A 368 7.22 -11.11 -10.61
C ALA A 368 8.61 -10.46 -10.40
N MET A 369 9.36 -10.18 -11.47
CA MET A 369 10.59 -9.37 -11.43
C MET A 369 10.33 -7.86 -11.57
N GLY A 370 9.12 -7.43 -11.96
CA GLY A 370 8.71 -6.03 -12.03
C GLY A 370 9.70 -5.12 -12.78
N PRO A 371 10.25 -4.07 -12.14
CA PRO A 371 11.21 -3.16 -12.75
C PRO A 371 12.60 -3.77 -12.96
N TYR A 372 12.91 -4.95 -12.41
CA TYR A 372 14.13 -5.72 -12.71
C TYR A 372 13.98 -6.67 -13.90
N SER A 373 12.76 -6.82 -14.46
CA SER A 373 12.51 -7.69 -15.61
C SER A 373 13.21 -7.21 -16.89
N PHE A 374 13.46 -8.12 -17.83
CA PHE A 374 13.95 -7.75 -19.18
C PHE A 374 12.98 -6.79 -19.90
N PHE A 375 11.71 -6.77 -19.51
CA PHE A 375 10.66 -5.90 -20.04
C PHE A 375 10.40 -4.66 -19.14
N TRP A 376 11.38 -4.24 -18.33
CA TRP A 376 11.25 -3.09 -17.40
C TRP A 376 10.68 -1.83 -18.07
N GLY A 377 11.02 -1.55 -19.33
CA GLY A 377 10.50 -0.39 -20.06
C GLY A 377 8.98 -0.45 -20.28
N PHE A 378 8.43 -1.66 -20.53
CA PHE A 378 6.99 -1.88 -20.58
C PHE A 378 6.34 -1.83 -19.20
N PHE A 379 7.01 -2.36 -18.16
CA PHE A 379 6.52 -2.25 -16.77
C PHE A 379 6.41 -0.79 -16.31
N VAL A 380 7.46 0.01 -16.53
CA VAL A 380 7.51 1.44 -16.15
C VAL A 380 6.56 2.28 -17.01
N TRP A 381 6.40 1.97 -18.30
CA TRP A 381 5.34 2.56 -19.13
C TRP A 381 3.96 2.22 -18.58
N GLY A 382 3.71 0.95 -18.27
CA GLY A 382 2.44 0.47 -17.72
C GLY A 382 2.10 1.12 -16.38
N TRP A 383 3.10 1.31 -15.50
CA TRP A 383 2.96 1.95 -14.19
C TRP A 383 2.30 3.33 -14.30
N ASN A 384 2.73 4.15 -15.26
CA ASN A 384 2.14 5.46 -15.45
C ASN A 384 0.83 5.41 -16.26
N ASN A 385 0.78 4.64 -17.34
CA ASN A 385 -0.25 4.75 -18.40
C ASN A 385 -1.44 3.77 -18.26
N ILE A 386 -1.33 2.68 -17.50
CA ILE A 386 -2.44 1.72 -17.33
C ILE A 386 -3.21 2.09 -16.05
N PRO A 387 -4.54 2.34 -16.12
CA PRO A 387 -5.38 2.60 -14.95
C PRO A 387 -5.28 1.48 -13.91
N TYR A 388 -5.27 1.84 -12.63
CA TYR A 388 -5.15 0.95 -11.46
C TYR A 388 -3.88 0.09 -11.37
N PHE A 389 -3.01 0.03 -12.39
CA PHE A 389 -1.84 -0.86 -12.35
C PHE A 389 -0.82 -0.46 -11.26
N ALA A 390 -0.69 0.83 -10.98
CA ALA A 390 0.14 1.37 -9.89
C ALA A 390 -0.40 1.09 -8.47
N VAL A 391 -1.53 0.39 -8.31
CA VAL A 391 -2.03 -0.08 -7.01
C VAL A 391 -1.33 -1.37 -6.58
N PHE A 392 -0.70 -2.11 -7.50
CA PHE A 392 -0.10 -3.42 -7.23
C PHE A 392 1.42 -3.31 -7.00
N ARG A 393 1.83 -2.71 -5.88
CA ARG A 393 3.26 -2.55 -5.53
C ARG A 393 4.00 -3.86 -5.26
N ALA A 394 3.29 -4.92 -4.85
CA ALA A 394 3.87 -6.16 -4.34
C ALA A 394 4.12 -7.20 -5.44
N VAL A 395 4.79 -6.78 -6.52
CA VAL A 395 4.83 -7.47 -7.82
C VAL A 395 5.29 -8.94 -7.75
N SER A 396 6.15 -9.30 -6.80
CA SER A 396 6.57 -10.69 -6.55
C SER A 396 5.41 -11.68 -6.36
N ARG A 397 4.25 -11.25 -5.84
CA ARG A 397 3.07 -12.09 -5.59
C ARG A 397 2.50 -12.74 -6.86
N TRP A 398 2.85 -12.24 -8.05
CA TRP A 398 2.57 -12.91 -9.32
C TRP A 398 3.18 -14.32 -9.45
N ILE A 399 4.12 -14.68 -8.56
CA ILE A 399 4.74 -16.00 -8.46
C ILE A 399 3.80 -17.12 -8.00
N ILE A 400 2.63 -16.76 -7.44
CA ILE A 400 1.53 -17.70 -7.17
C ILE A 400 1.21 -18.57 -8.39
N ILE A 401 1.26 -17.98 -9.59
CA ILE A 401 1.01 -18.68 -10.85
C ILE A 401 2.11 -19.74 -11.12
N ALA A 402 3.39 -19.42 -10.88
CA ALA A 402 4.48 -20.39 -11.00
C ALA A 402 4.36 -21.52 -9.97
N ALA A 403 4.07 -21.22 -8.69
CA ALA A 403 3.87 -22.23 -7.65
C ALA A 403 2.72 -23.21 -7.99
N PHE A 404 1.60 -22.70 -8.49
CA PHE A 404 0.50 -23.52 -8.98
C PHE A 404 0.90 -24.36 -10.21
N SER A 405 1.65 -23.79 -11.15
CA SER A 405 2.16 -24.50 -12.33
C SER A 405 3.16 -25.61 -11.97
N TYR A 406 4.01 -25.39 -10.95
CA TYR A 406 4.93 -26.40 -10.43
C TYR A 406 4.17 -27.59 -9.84
N THR A 407 3.02 -27.36 -9.20
CA THR A 407 2.12 -28.42 -8.70
C THR A 407 1.72 -29.37 -9.85
N TYR A 408 1.41 -28.84 -11.03
CA TYR A 408 1.14 -29.65 -12.22
C TYR A 408 2.39 -30.41 -12.69
N PHE A 409 3.52 -29.73 -12.89
CA PHE A 409 4.75 -30.34 -13.42
C PHE A 409 5.33 -31.43 -12.50
N ILE A 410 5.42 -31.16 -11.20
CA ILE A 410 5.91 -32.11 -10.18
C ILE A 410 5.02 -33.36 -10.13
N SER A 411 3.70 -33.19 -10.27
CA SER A 411 2.78 -34.33 -10.33
C SER A 411 3.07 -35.22 -11.55
N ILE A 412 3.36 -34.65 -12.72
CA ILE A 412 3.72 -35.43 -13.91
C ILE A 412 5.07 -36.13 -13.71
N LEU A 413 6.08 -35.41 -13.24
CA LEU A 413 7.42 -35.95 -12.99
C LEU A 413 7.37 -37.15 -12.04
N VAL A 414 6.82 -36.97 -10.83
CA VAL A 414 6.72 -38.05 -9.84
C VAL A 414 5.82 -39.19 -10.34
N ASN A 415 4.77 -38.90 -11.11
CA ASN A 415 3.96 -39.96 -11.72
C ASN A 415 4.75 -40.79 -12.76
N MET A 416 5.61 -40.17 -13.56
CA MET A 416 6.47 -40.87 -14.51
C MET A 416 7.54 -41.71 -13.80
N LEU A 417 8.28 -41.12 -12.86
CA LEU A 417 9.32 -41.82 -12.08
C LEU A 417 8.72 -43.03 -11.34
N THR A 418 7.57 -42.86 -10.67
CA THR A 418 6.88 -43.96 -9.98
C THR A 418 6.21 -44.98 -10.91
N SER A 419 6.01 -44.65 -12.19
CA SER A 419 5.53 -45.62 -13.20
C SER A 419 6.68 -46.48 -13.73
N TYR A 420 7.83 -45.89 -14.01
CA TYR A 420 9.07 -46.60 -14.38
C TYR A 420 9.45 -47.62 -13.31
N LEU A 421 9.53 -47.18 -12.04
CA LEU A 421 9.84 -48.03 -10.88
C LEU A 421 8.83 -49.18 -10.63
N LYS A 422 7.61 -49.10 -11.17
CA LYS A 422 6.60 -50.18 -11.11
C LYS A 422 6.71 -51.16 -12.29
N GLN A 423 7.14 -50.70 -13.46
CA GLN A 423 7.23 -51.54 -14.66
C GLN A 423 8.36 -52.58 -14.55
N GLU A 424 9.52 -52.21 -14.01
CA GLU A 424 10.59 -53.19 -13.75
C GLU A 424 10.16 -54.27 -12.75
N LYS A 425 9.41 -53.88 -11.70
CA LYS A 425 9.04 -54.77 -10.59
C LYS A 425 8.04 -55.88 -10.96
N ASN A 426 7.40 -55.79 -12.13
CA ASN A 426 6.39 -56.75 -12.60
C ASN A 426 6.88 -57.66 -13.75
N GLY A 427 8.10 -57.45 -14.26
CA GLY A 427 8.62 -58.19 -15.41
C GLY A 427 8.08 -57.72 -16.77
N PHE A 428 8.91 -57.86 -17.81
CA PHE A 428 8.69 -57.23 -19.11
C PHE A 428 7.79 -58.07 -20.04
N LYS A 429 6.45 -57.95 -19.91
CA LYS A 429 5.53 -58.36 -20.98
C LYS A 429 5.36 -57.22 -21.98
N SER A 430 5.93 -57.38 -23.17
CA SER A 430 6.15 -56.29 -24.13
C SER A 430 4.99 -56.05 -25.09
N SER A 431 4.56 -54.79 -25.22
CA SER A 431 3.76 -54.28 -26.35
C SER A 431 4.30 -52.93 -26.84
N LEU A 432 5.58 -52.90 -27.21
CA LEU A 432 6.25 -51.70 -27.74
C LEU A 432 5.90 -51.45 -29.21
N SER A 433 5.63 -50.18 -29.55
CA SER A 433 5.18 -49.76 -30.88
C SER A 433 6.25 -49.95 -31.98
N PRO A 434 5.86 -50.03 -33.28
CA PRO A 434 6.77 -50.40 -34.37
C PRO A 434 8.02 -49.52 -34.54
N LYS A 435 7.95 -48.22 -34.19
CA LYS A 435 9.05 -47.26 -34.40
C LYS A 435 10.32 -47.62 -33.61
N ALA A 436 10.21 -48.35 -32.48
CA ALA A 436 11.38 -48.77 -31.69
C ALA A 436 12.28 -49.78 -32.43
N LYS A 437 11.69 -50.70 -33.22
CA LYS A 437 12.43 -51.77 -33.92
C LYS A 437 13.38 -51.27 -35.02
N ILE A 438 13.24 -50.01 -35.45
CA ILE A 438 14.09 -49.41 -36.48
C ILE A 438 15.45 -48.98 -35.90
N PHE A 439 15.50 -48.59 -34.61
CA PHE A 439 16.72 -48.08 -33.99
C PHE A 439 17.72 -49.21 -33.67
N GLU A 440 17.25 -50.31 -33.06
CA GLU A 440 18.09 -51.49 -32.79
C GLU A 440 18.73 -52.08 -34.07
N ARG A 441 18.02 -52.03 -35.20
CA ARG A 441 18.50 -52.57 -36.48
C ARG A 441 19.66 -51.77 -37.10
N LYS A 442 19.83 -50.48 -36.76
CA LYS A 442 20.96 -49.66 -37.25
C LYS A 442 22.26 -49.87 -36.45
N ILE A 443 22.19 -50.36 -35.21
CA ILE A 443 23.37 -50.48 -34.34
C ILE A 443 24.16 -51.78 -34.61
N LYS A 444 23.52 -52.84 -35.11
CA LYS A 444 24.16 -54.16 -35.32
C LYS A 444 25.10 -54.27 -36.54
N ASN A 445 25.11 -53.31 -37.46
CA ASN A 445 25.81 -53.44 -38.75
C ASN A 445 26.94 -52.40 -38.96
N LYS A 446 28.03 -52.52 -38.18
CA LYS A 446 29.38 -52.05 -38.58
C LYS A 446 30.45 -53.03 -38.06
N PRO A 447 31.43 -53.45 -38.88
CA PRO A 447 32.49 -54.37 -38.44
C PRO A 447 33.63 -53.67 -37.69
N ASN A 448 34.23 -54.36 -36.72
CA ASN A 448 35.34 -53.85 -35.91
C ASN A 448 36.68 -53.89 -36.67
N ARG A 449 37.39 -52.75 -36.74
CA ARG A 449 38.87 -52.70 -36.83
C ARG A 449 39.43 -51.43 -36.19
N LEU A 450 39.82 -51.53 -34.92
CA LEU A 450 41.01 -50.91 -34.33
C LEU A 450 41.18 -51.42 -32.88
N ARG A 451 42.35 -51.97 -32.55
CA ARG A 451 42.74 -52.30 -31.17
C ARG A 451 43.56 -51.14 -30.62
N ASN A 452 43.27 -50.72 -29.39
CA ASN A 452 44.32 -50.30 -28.45
C ASN A 452 43.86 -50.53 -27.00
N PRO A 453 44.76 -50.79 -26.03
CA PRO A 453 44.38 -51.34 -24.74
C PRO A 453 44.48 -50.32 -23.60
N ILE A 454 43.32 -49.82 -23.13
CA ILE A 454 43.18 -49.19 -21.80
C ILE A 454 41.96 -49.82 -21.13
N CYS A 455 42.03 -50.04 -19.81
CA CYS A 455 41.01 -50.78 -19.06
C CYS A 455 39.62 -50.15 -19.21
N THR A 456 38.69 -50.91 -19.80
CA THR A 456 37.27 -50.57 -19.84
C THR A 456 36.50 -51.52 -18.93
N SER A 457 36.01 -50.99 -17.81
CA SER A 457 34.88 -51.62 -17.12
C SER A 457 33.68 -51.57 -18.08
N SER A 458 33.23 -52.73 -18.55
CA SER A 458 32.16 -52.82 -19.55
C SER A 458 30.80 -52.51 -18.93
N PHE A 459 30.50 -51.22 -18.75
CA PHE A 459 29.27 -50.72 -18.14
C PHE A 459 28.05 -51.28 -18.87
N SER A 460 27.30 -52.17 -18.20
CA SER A 460 26.29 -52.99 -18.85
C SER A 460 24.92 -52.33 -18.89
N VAL A 461 24.02 -52.89 -19.68
CA VAL A 461 22.61 -52.50 -19.72
C VAL A 461 21.89 -52.78 -18.38
N ALA A 462 22.44 -53.64 -17.52
CA ALA A 462 21.93 -53.85 -16.16
C ALA A 462 22.40 -52.72 -15.22
N ASP A 463 23.68 -52.35 -15.28
CA ASP A 463 24.26 -51.27 -14.46
C ASP A 463 23.58 -49.92 -14.77
N PHE A 464 23.35 -49.64 -16.06
CA PHE A 464 22.61 -48.45 -16.49
C PHE A 464 21.18 -48.41 -15.95
N LYS A 465 20.48 -49.55 -15.88
CA LYS A 465 19.12 -49.61 -15.31
C LYS A 465 19.13 -49.36 -13.81
N GLU A 466 20.05 -49.97 -13.05
CA GLU A 466 20.11 -49.76 -11.61
C GLU A 466 20.52 -48.33 -11.27
N VAL A 467 21.43 -47.71 -12.04
CA VAL A 467 21.73 -46.26 -11.92
C VAL A 467 20.51 -45.40 -12.23
N MET A 468 19.76 -45.68 -13.30
CA MET A 468 18.50 -44.96 -13.60
C MET A 468 17.45 -45.15 -12.50
N ARG A 469 17.35 -46.35 -11.91
CA ARG A 469 16.44 -46.68 -10.81
C ARG A 469 16.81 -45.95 -9.52
N VAL A 470 18.09 -45.93 -9.15
CA VAL A 470 18.63 -45.14 -8.03
C VAL A 470 18.38 -43.66 -8.25
N SER A 471 18.64 -43.14 -9.45
CA SER A 471 18.37 -41.74 -9.82
C SER A 471 16.88 -41.38 -9.72
N CYS A 472 15.98 -42.28 -10.12
CA CYS A 472 14.53 -42.07 -9.97
C CYS A 472 14.09 -42.02 -8.49
N VAL A 473 14.66 -42.89 -7.64
CA VAL A 473 14.37 -42.87 -6.19
C VAL A 473 14.94 -41.62 -5.53
N PHE A 474 16.20 -41.28 -5.83
CA PHE A 474 16.85 -40.06 -5.35
C PHE A 474 16.06 -38.80 -5.72
N LEU A 475 15.60 -38.67 -6.97
CA LEU A 475 14.83 -37.52 -7.42
C LEU A 475 13.46 -37.43 -6.74
N ILE A 476 12.76 -38.55 -6.49
CA ILE A 476 11.51 -38.56 -5.70
C ILE A 476 11.79 -38.11 -4.26
N VAL A 477 12.86 -38.60 -3.64
CA VAL A 477 13.25 -38.22 -2.26
C VAL A 477 13.65 -36.74 -2.20
N ALA A 478 14.42 -36.24 -3.16
CA ALA A 478 14.81 -34.84 -3.25
C ALA A 478 13.59 -33.91 -3.42
N ILE A 479 12.63 -34.27 -4.27
CA ILE A 479 11.34 -33.55 -4.40
C ILE A 479 10.57 -33.57 -3.07
N PHE A 480 10.49 -34.71 -2.39
CA PHE A 480 9.75 -34.85 -1.14
C PHE A 480 10.40 -34.08 0.03
N LEU A 481 11.73 -34.02 0.09
CA LEU A 481 12.48 -33.33 1.15
C LEU A 481 12.73 -31.84 0.86
N SER A 482 12.70 -31.40 -0.41
CA SER A 482 13.04 -30.03 -0.80
C SER A 482 12.29 -28.95 -0.01
N GLY A 483 10.97 -29.12 0.19
CA GLY A 483 10.17 -28.17 0.98
C GLY A 483 10.54 -28.13 2.47
N PHE A 484 10.87 -29.28 3.07
CA PHE A 484 11.34 -29.34 4.47
C PHE A 484 12.71 -28.68 4.65
N ILE A 485 13.58 -28.76 3.63
CA ILE A 485 14.91 -28.11 3.63
C ILE A 485 14.77 -26.60 3.32
N SER A 486 13.84 -26.22 2.45
CA SER A 486 13.59 -24.84 2.02
C SER A 486 12.89 -23.98 3.09
N CYS A 487 12.05 -24.62 3.92
CA CYS A 487 11.31 -24.03 5.03
C CYS A 487 11.76 -24.59 6.39
N ALA A 488 13.03 -24.99 6.52
CA ALA A 488 13.57 -25.66 7.71
C ALA A 488 13.32 -24.90 9.02
N PHE A 489 13.32 -23.56 8.98
CA PHE A 489 12.96 -22.72 10.13
C PHE A 489 11.57 -23.07 10.71
N LEU A 490 10.56 -23.26 9.85
CA LEU A 490 9.18 -23.57 10.30
C LEU A 490 9.06 -24.95 10.95
N PHE A 491 9.96 -25.88 10.65
CA PHE A 491 10.02 -27.16 11.34
C PHE A 491 10.85 -27.06 12.63
N GLY A 492 12.00 -26.39 12.59
CA GLY A 492 12.87 -26.16 13.74
C GLY A 492 12.20 -25.36 14.86
N GLN A 493 11.70 -24.16 14.55
CA GLN A 493 11.15 -23.22 15.53
C GLN A 493 9.61 -23.14 15.53
N GLY A 494 8.96 -23.46 14.41
CA GLY A 494 7.52 -23.23 14.23
C GLY A 494 7.20 -21.79 13.83
N LEU A 495 5.93 -21.49 13.59
CA LEU A 495 5.45 -20.10 13.56
C LEU A 495 5.55 -19.51 14.97
N GLN A 496 5.99 -18.27 15.10
CA GLN A 496 6.32 -17.64 16.39
C GLN A 496 5.10 -16.97 17.03
N VAL A 497 5.05 -17.00 18.35
CA VAL A 497 4.00 -16.36 19.16
C VAL A 497 4.63 -15.35 20.10
N TYR A 498 3.91 -14.27 20.40
CA TYR A 498 4.39 -13.21 21.28
C TYR A 498 3.58 -13.14 22.58
N ALA A 499 4.30 -13.01 23.70
CA ALA A 499 3.72 -12.78 25.01
C ALA A 499 3.73 -11.28 25.29
N LEU A 500 2.63 -10.60 24.95
CA LEU A 500 2.52 -9.16 25.14
C LEU A 500 2.67 -8.77 26.62
N PRO A 501 3.55 -7.80 26.96
CA PRO A 501 3.67 -7.30 28.32
C PRO A 501 2.35 -6.70 28.83
N GLN A 502 1.90 -7.11 30.01
CA GLN A 502 0.64 -6.64 30.61
C GLN A 502 0.55 -5.10 30.69
N LYS A 503 1.68 -4.42 30.97
CA LYS A 503 1.84 -2.96 30.95
C LYS A 503 1.50 -2.26 29.62
N TYR A 504 1.44 -2.98 28.51
CA TYR A 504 0.96 -2.47 27.21
C TYR A 504 -0.57 -2.57 27.09
N LEU A 505 -1.19 -3.56 27.72
CA LEU A 505 -2.63 -3.84 27.67
C LEU A 505 -3.43 -3.06 28.74
N GLU A 506 -2.84 -2.89 29.92
CA GLU A 506 -3.37 -2.15 31.07
C GLU A 506 -4.14 -0.85 30.72
N PRO A 507 -3.56 0.12 29.96
CA PRO A 507 -4.28 1.35 29.63
C PRO A 507 -5.52 1.11 28.74
N TYR A 508 -5.48 0.14 27.82
CA TYR A 508 -6.62 -0.17 26.95
C TYR A 508 -7.75 -0.85 27.72
N HIS A 509 -7.43 -1.74 28.66
CA HIS A 509 -8.43 -2.28 29.58
C HIS A 509 -9.04 -1.19 30.48
N ARG A 510 -8.25 -0.18 30.88
CA ARG A 510 -8.78 0.98 31.62
C ARG A 510 -9.71 1.86 30.77
N ILE A 511 -9.47 1.99 29.46
CA ILE A 511 -10.38 2.66 28.52
C ILE A 511 -11.69 1.86 28.33
N ALA A 512 -11.63 0.53 28.37
CA ALA A 512 -12.79 -0.35 28.21
C ALA A 512 -13.84 -0.23 29.33
N GLU A 513 -13.47 0.33 30.50
CA GLU A 513 -14.41 0.62 31.60
C GLU A 513 -15.38 1.78 31.28
N ASP A 514 -15.02 2.67 30.35
CA ASP A 514 -15.84 3.84 30.00
C ASP A 514 -16.82 3.50 28.86
N THR A 515 -18.11 3.50 29.17
CA THR A 515 -19.18 3.12 28.23
C THR A 515 -19.60 4.21 27.25
N GLU A 516 -19.12 5.46 27.38
CA GLU A 516 -19.54 6.57 26.51
C GLU A 516 -19.07 6.42 25.05
N ASP A 517 -19.66 7.18 24.12
CA ASP A 517 -19.27 7.20 22.71
C ASP A 517 -18.19 8.25 22.43
N PHE A 518 -16.93 7.79 22.41
CA PHE A 518 -15.75 8.62 22.18
C PHE A 518 -14.71 7.89 21.33
N LYS A 519 -13.70 8.64 20.88
CA LYS A 519 -12.51 8.12 20.19
C LYS A 519 -11.27 8.22 21.08
N VAL A 520 -10.24 7.42 20.74
CA VAL A 520 -8.98 7.32 21.48
C VAL A 520 -7.81 7.68 20.56
N VAL A 521 -6.93 8.58 21.01
CA VAL A 521 -5.60 8.72 20.43
C VAL A 521 -4.68 7.75 21.16
N THR A 522 -3.97 6.89 20.43
CA THR A 522 -2.72 6.32 20.95
C THR A 522 -1.58 7.13 20.37
N VAL A 523 -0.64 7.54 21.24
CA VAL A 523 0.65 8.06 20.82
C VAL A 523 1.59 6.90 20.53
N ASN A 524 2.27 6.94 19.40
CA ASN A 524 3.40 6.08 19.05
C ASN A 524 4.70 6.90 18.94
N SER A 525 5.86 6.27 18.80
CA SER A 525 7.14 6.96 18.60
C SER A 525 8.16 6.05 17.89
N PRO A 526 8.36 6.18 16.56
CA PRO A 526 9.16 5.23 15.78
C PRO A 526 10.66 5.31 16.08
N GLU A 527 11.15 6.42 16.62
CA GLU A 527 12.54 6.57 17.09
C GLU A 527 12.92 5.54 18.16
N THR A 528 11.94 5.02 18.89
CA THR A 528 12.08 3.90 19.85
C THR A 528 12.66 2.63 19.20
N TRP A 529 12.49 2.45 17.88
CA TRP A 529 12.88 1.23 17.15
C TRP A 529 13.69 1.49 15.88
N ILE A 530 13.57 2.68 15.28
CA ILE A 530 14.21 3.06 14.01
C ILE A 530 15.18 4.21 14.30
N SER A 531 16.47 3.90 14.37
CA SER A 531 17.53 4.88 14.57
C SER A 531 17.48 5.97 13.49
N GLY A 532 17.38 7.23 13.90
CA GLY A 532 17.28 8.39 13.00
C GLY A 532 15.90 8.61 12.36
N ALA A 533 14.85 7.92 12.81
CA ALA A 533 13.48 8.31 12.46
C ALA A 533 13.10 9.66 13.08
N GLN A 534 12.18 10.37 12.42
CA GLN A 534 11.54 11.57 12.96
C GLN A 534 10.25 11.20 13.69
N SER A 535 9.89 11.97 14.70
CA SER A 535 8.74 11.79 15.59
C SER A 535 7.41 11.59 14.83
N ASP A 536 6.64 10.55 15.15
CA ASP A 536 5.41 10.18 14.42
C ASP A 536 4.38 9.52 15.35
N PHE A 537 3.55 10.37 15.97
CA PHE A 537 2.60 9.91 16.98
C PHE A 537 1.54 8.92 16.46
N ALA A 538 1.31 8.84 15.15
CA ALA A 538 0.37 7.91 14.53
C ALA A 538 1.05 6.92 13.58
N TYR A 539 2.34 6.64 13.82
CA TYR A 539 3.05 5.54 13.17
C TYR A 539 2.30 4.22 13.39
N ALA A 540 2.20 3.40 12.35
CA ALA A 540 1.33 2.21 12.35
C ALA A 540 2.03 0.93 12.84
N GLY A 541 3.36 0.94 13.02
CA GLY A 541 4.14 -0.24 13.40
C GLY A 541 4.63 -0.22 14.85
N MET A 542 4.96 -1.39 15.36
CA MET A 542 5.64 -1.63 16.64
C MET A 542 6.64 -2.77 16.45
N LEU A 543 7.87 -2.62 16.95
CA LEU A 543 8.87 -3.70 16.91
C LEU A 543 8.76 -4.56 18.16
N THR A 544 8.66 -5.88 17.98
CA THR A 544 8.60 -6.88 19.05
C THR A 544 9.85 -7.75 19.06
N ASP A 545 10.04 -8.58 20.08
CA ASP A 545 11.12 -9.56 20.16
C ASP A 545 11.10 -10.58 18.98
N VAL A 546 9.95 -10.74 18.29
CA VAL A 546 9.82 -11.57 17.09
C VAL A 546 10.18 -10.80 15.81
N GLY A 547 9.72 -9.55 15.72
CA GLY A 547 9.84 -8.69 14.54
C GLY A 547 8.73 -7.64 14.48
N TRP A 548 8.48 -7.08 13.29
CA TRP A 548 7.48 -6.01 13.12
C TRP A 548 6.05 -6.50 13.29
N TRP A 549 5.27 -5.76 14.05
CA TRP A 549 3.82 -5.87 14.15
C TRP A 549 3.21 -4.52 13.78
N HIS A 550 1.89 -4.46 13.57
CA HIS A 550 1.16 -3.21 13.79
C HIS A 550 1.29 -2.75 15.26
N ASP A 551 1.15 -1.44 15.51
CA ASP A 551 1.08 -0.90 16.87
C ASP A 551 -0.20 -1.36 17.58
N ILE A 552 -0.07 -1.72 18.86
CA ILE A 552 -1.18 -2.30 19.63
C ILE A 552 -2.28 -1.29 19.94
N GLY A 553 -1.98 0.01 19.98
CA GLY A 553 -2.98 1.06 20.10
C GLY A 553 -3.66 1.42 18.77
N HIS A 554 -2.91 1.40 17.68
CA HIS A 554 -3.45 1.58 16.33
C HIS A 554 -4.59 0.57 16.03
N ASP A 555 -4.38 -0.68 16.43
CA ASP A 555 -5.33 -1.80 16.33
C ASP A 555 -5.97 -2.21 17.67
N SER A 556 -5.98 -1.34 18.68
CA SER A 556 -6.62 -1.61 19.98
C SER A 556 -8.17 -1.77 20.05
N PRO A 557 -9.01 -1.49 19.03
CA PRO A 557 -10.47 -1.56 19.18
C PRO A 557 -11.03 -2.88 19.70
N PHE A 558 -10.37 -4.02 19.50
CA PHE A 558 -10.80 -5.31 20.07
C PHE A 558 -10.59 -5.46 21.58
N LEU A 559 -9.92 -4.49 22.24
CA LEU A 559 -9.70 -4.46 23.68
C LEU A 559 -10.71 -3.56 24.42
N HIS A 560 -11.34 -2.61 23.75
CA HIS A 560 -12.15 -1.55 24.39
C HIS A 560 -13.32 -0.99 23.55
N ASP A 561 -13.53 -1.50 22.33
CA ASP A 561 -14.64 -1.17 21.42
C ASP A 561 -14.76 0.30 20.95
N LYS A 562 -13.70 1.10 21.08
CA LYS A 562 -13.70 2.53 20.65
C LYS A 562 -12.92 2.74 19.35
N PRO A 563 -13.27 3.73 18.52
CA PRO A 563 -12.47 4.10 17.35
C PRO A 563 -11.15 4.76 17.76
N THR A 564 -10.09 4.42 17.03
CA THR A 564 -8.71 4.87 17.28
C THR A 564 -8.27 5.93 16.27
N LEU A 565 -7.36 6.83 16.66
CA LEU A 565 -6.62 7.68 15.71
C LEU A 565 -5.54 6.83 15.03
N GLN A 566 -5.83 6.41 13.81
CA GLN A 566 -4.88 5.70 12.94
C GLN A 566 -4.15 6.73 12.06
N ASN A 567 -3.36 6.26 11.10
CA ASN A 567 -2.62 7.10 10.14
C ASN A 567 -3.52 7.76 9.07
N GLY A 568 -4.83 7.88 9.30
CA GLY A 568 -5.82 8.36 8.33
C GLY A 568 -6.27 7.34 7.28
N GLY A 569 -5.65 6.15 7.23
CA GLY A 569 -6.03 5.07 6.34
C GLY A 569 -5.81 5.39 4.86
N TRP A 570 -6.79 5.00 4.03
CA TRP A 570 -6.75 5.18 2.57
C TRP A 570 -7.50 6.42 2.07
N ASP A 571 -8.35 7.07 2.88
CA ASP A 571 -9.08 8.25 2.43
C ASP A 571 -8.19 9.48 2.33
N PHE A 572 -8.14 10.10 1.15
CA PHE A 572 -7.23 11.22 0.89
C PHE A 572 -7.46 12.43 1.80
N SER A 573 -8.71 12.70 2.21
CA SER A 573 -9.04 13.85 3.06
C SER A 573 -8.67 13.57 4.52
N CYS A 574 -9.08 12.42 5.04
CA CYS A 574 -8.72 11.97 6.38
C CYS A 574 -7.20 11.78 6.50
N ARG A 575 -6.55 11.24 5.47
CA ARG A 575 -5.10 11.03 5.41
C ARG A 575 -4.33 12.33 5.36
N MET A 576 -4.73 13.29 4.53
CA MET A 576 -4.09 14.61 4.48
C MET A 576 -4.23 15.33 5.82
N PHE A 577 -5.40 15.27 6.47
CA PHE A 577 -5.60 15.91 7.77
C PHE A 577 -4.77 15.24 8.88
N VAL A 578 -4.69 13.90 8.90
CA VAL A 578 -3.81 13.17 9.83
C VAL A 578 -2.32 13.45 9.56
N ASP A 579 -1.88 13.46 8.30
CA ASP A 579 -0.48 13.74 7.95
C ASP A 579 -0.11 15.21 8.23
N PHE A 580 -1.05 16.15 8.17
CA PHE A 580 -0.89 17.52 8.67
C PHE A 580 -0.67 17.54 10.19
N LEU A 581 -1.49 16.84 10.97
CA LEU A 581 -1.29 16.75 12.42
C LEU A 581 0.08 16.12 12.77
N ARG A 582 0.45 15.02 12.11
CA ARG A 582 1.70 14.29 12.34
C ARG A 582 2.94 15.09 11.92
N PHE A 583 2.98 15.54 10.67
CA PHE A 583 4.22 16.00 10.04
C PHE A 583 4.39 17.52 10.00
N TYR A 584 3.32 18.28 10.27
CA TYR A 584 3.39 19.73 10.45
C TYR A 584 3.11 20.14 11.90
N VAL A 585 1.96 19.77 12.47
CA VAL A 585 1.56 20.26 13.80
C VAL A 585 2.52 19.75 14.88
N ALA A 586 2.64 18.43 15.02
CA ALA A 586 3.45 17.78 16.06
C ALA A 586 4.97 17.78 15.81
N ARG A 587 5.43 17.94 14.56
CA ARG A 587 6.88 18.05 14.23
C ARG A 587 7.43 19.47 14.16
N GLN A 588 6.65 20.42 13.63
CA GLN A 588 7.19 21.73 13.22
C GLN A 588 6.61 22.89 14.04
N THR A 589 5.30 22.84 14.35
CA THR A 589 4.67 23.96 15.07
C THR A 589 4.74 23.83 16.59
N LEU A 590 4.81 22.60 17.12
CA LEU A 590 4.91 22.28 18.54
C LEU A 590 3.89 23.04 19.43
N THR A 591 2.69 23.29 18.90
CA THR A 591 1.60 23.97 19.61
C THR A 591 1.11 23.17 20.82
N ASP A 592 0.71 23.88 21.87
CA ASP A 592 0.12 23.38 23.10
C ASP A 592 -1.43 23.31 23.08
N GLU A 593 -2.05 23.58 21.92
CA GLU A 593 -3.51 23.70 21.74
C GLU A 593 -4.16 22.52 20.97
N MET A 594 -3.40 21.49 20.55
CA MET A 594 -3.90 20.43 19.66
C MET A 594 -5.06 19.63 20.26
N THR A 595 -5.19 19.61 21.59
CA THR A 595 -6.30 19.02 22.34
C THR A 595 -7.66 19.66 22.04
N LYS A 596 -7.73 20.97 21.74
CA LYS A 596 -8.97 21.64 21.29
C LYS A 596 -9.47 20.99 19.99
N LEU A 597 -8.58 20.88 19.01
CA LEU A 597 -8.90 20.29 17.70
C LEU A 597 -9.22 18.80 17.79
N LEU A 598 -8.49 18.03 18.60
CA LEU A 598 -8.81 16.62 18.86
C LEU A 598 -10.19 16.46 19.55
N GLY A 599 -10.48 17.35 20.50
CA GLY A 599 -11.71 17.32 21.29
C GLY A 599 -12.98 17.50 20.45
N LEU A 600 -12.93 18.43 19.50
CA LEU A 600 -13.97 18.69 18.49
C LEU A 600 -14.35 17.43 17.67
N PHE A 601 -13.40 16.52 17.42
CA PHE A 601 -13.63 15.28 16.68
C PHE A 601 -13.92 14.06 17.57
N GLY A 602 -14.24 14.29 18.85
CA GLY A 602 -14.67 13.28 19.81
C GLY A 602 -13.53 12.51 20.50
N TYR A 603 -12.29 13.01 20.47
CA TYR A 603 -11.16 12.38 21.16
C TYR A 603 -11.15 12.74 22.65
N LYS A 604 -11.75 11.85 23.47
CA LYS A 604 -11.86 11.98 24.94
C LYS A 604 -10.56 11.63 25.66
N TYR A 605 -9.80 10.68 25.12
CA TYR A 605 -8.59 10.15 25.75
C TYR A 605 -7.40 10.09 24.81
N ILE A 606 -6.23 10.37 25.37
CA ILE A 606 -4.91 10.23 24.73
C ILE A 606 -4.10 9.25 25.59
N VAL A 607 -3.86 8.06 25.06
CA VAL A 607 -3.02 7.03 25.65
C VAL A 607 -1.57 7.28 25.25
N ILE A 608 -0.68 7.34 26.24
CA ILE A 608 0.77 7.37 26.05
C ILE A 608 1.34 6.05 26.62
N PRO A 609 1.57 5.02 25.78
CA PRO A 609 2.15 3.75 26.23
C PRO A 609 3.54 3.91 26.87
N CYS A 610 3.91 2.97 27.74
CA CYS A 610 5.22 2.97 28.41
C CYS A 610 6.44 2.77 27.48
N TYR A 611 6.24 2.48 26.19
CA TYR A 611 7.31 2.43 25.18
C TYR A 611 7.52 3.77 24.45
N VAL A 612 6.59 4.71 24.54
CA VAL A 612 6.73 6.05 23.94
C VAL A 612 7.65 6.91 24.79
N ASN A 613 8.73 7.38 24.18
CA ASN A 613 9.73 8.25 24.77
C ASN A 613 9.79 9.59 24.01
N GLY A 614 10.87 10.35 24.18
CA GLY A 614 11.27 11.39 23.24
C GLY A 614 10.29 12.56 23.03
N GLU A 615 10.23 13.01 21.78
CA GLU A 615 9.50 14.22 21.37
C GLU A 615 7.99 14.06 21.54
N GLU A 616 7.38 12.95 21.10
CA GLU A 616 5.92 12.80 21.13
C GLU A 616 5.40 12.72 22.57
N ARG A 617 6.12 12.03 23.45
CA ARG A 617 5.79 12.01 24.89
C ARG A 617 5.75 13.43 25.46
N SER A 618 6.76 14.22 25.12
CA SER A 618 6.91 15.60 25.60
C SER A 618 5.84 16.52 25.00
N PHE A 619 5.58 16.41 23.70
CA PHE A 619 4.56 17.16 22.97
C PHE A 619 3.16 16.96 23.57
N PHE A 620 2.75 15.70 23.81
CA PHE A 620 1.42 15.42 24.37
C PHE A 620 1.28 15.77 25.85
N LEU A 621 2.35 15.66 26.65
CA LEU A 621 2.34 16.10 28.06
C LEU A 621 2.26 17.62 28.23
N ASN A 622 2.75 18.39 27.25
CA ASN A 622 2.72 19.85 27.27
C ASN A 622 1.41 20.46 26.73
N GLN A 623 0.42 19.64 26.32
CA GLN A 623 -0.86 20.16 25.81
C GLN A 623 -1.75 20.72 26.93
N LYS A 624 -2.31 21.90 26.70
CA LYS A 624 -3.36 22.51 27.53
C LYS A 624 -4.61 21.64 27.56
N GLY A 625 -5.45 21.81 28.60
CA GLY A 625 -6.71 21.10 28.72
C GLY A 625 -6.57 19.57 28.90
N THR A 626 -5.40 19.07 29.27
CA THR A 626 -5.19 17.66 29.63
C THR A 626 -5.40 17.41 31.13
N GLU A 627 -5.66 16.15 31.50
CA GLU A 627 -5.69 15.69 32.88
C GLU A 627 -5.22 14.24 32.96
N ILE A 628 -4.24 13.93 33.82
CA ILE A 628 -3.75 12.55 33.98
C ILE A 628 -4.76 11.77 34.82
N VAL A 629 -5.58 10.93 34.16
CA VAL A 629 -6.59 10.07 34.80
C VAL A 629 -6.10 8.64 35.04
N TYR A 630 -4.93 8.29 34.49
CA TYR A 630 -4.23 7.03 34.74
C TYR A 630 -2.72 7.25 34.66
N ASN A 631 -1.98 6.69 35.61
CA ASN A 631 -0.53 6.65 35.62
C ASN A 631 -0.06 5.37 36.33
N SER A 632 0.40 4.38 35.57
CA SER A 632 0.99 3.15 36.10
C SER A 632 1.88 2.50 35.04
N SER A 633 2.88 1.73 35.48
CA SER A 633 3.76 0.96 34.59
C SER A 633 4.54 1.77 33.54
N GLY A 634 4.59 3.11 33.69
CA GLY A 634 5.12 4.07 32.71
C GLY A 634 4.13 4.52 31.62
N SER A 635 2.96 3.87 31.56
CA SER A 635 1.85 4.20 30.67
C SER A 635 0.94 5.27 31.30
N LEU A 636 0.49 6.23 30.51
CA LEU A 636 -0.40 7.32 30.94
C LEU A 636 -1.69 7.32 30.11
N ILE A 637 -2.78 7.81 30.71
CA ILE A 637 -3.97 8.24 29.97
C ILE A 637 -4.25 9.70 30.35
N LEU A 638 -4.25 10.56 29.34
CA LEU A 638 -4.66 11.95 29.45
C LEU A 638 -6.13 12.06 29.03
N LYS A 639 -7.00 12.58 29.90
CA LYS A 639 -8.36 13.01 29.55
C LYS A 639 -8.30 14.39 28.91
N ASN A 640 -9.00 14.56 27.80
CA ASN A 640 -9.15 15.83 27.11
C ASN A 640 -10.34 16.60 27.71
N LYS A 641 -10.12 17.82 28.20
CA LYS A 641 -11.15 18.71 28.75
C LYS A 641 -11.98 19.42 27.68
N TYR A 642 -11.48 19.47 26.44
CA TYR A 642 -12.19 20.01 25.28
C TYR A 642 -12.96 18.94 24.49
N TYR A 643 -13.21 17.76 25.09
CA TYR A 643 -13.96 16.68 24.44
C TYR A 643 -15.42 17.08 24.19
N PHE A 644 -15.84 16.98 22.93
CA PHE A 644 -17.23 17.11 22.52
C PHE A 644 -17.81 15.76 22.07
N PRO A 645 -19.12 15.51 22.27
CA PRO A 645 -19.81 14.36 21.70
C PRO A 645 -19.67 14.32 20.17
N ARG A 646 -19.75 13.12 19.57
CA ARG A 646 -19.64 12.92 18.11
C ARG A 646 -20.64 13.76 17.29
N PHE A 647 -21.76 14.14 17.89
CA PHE A 647 -22.79 14.98 17.29
C PHE A 647 -23.09 16.15 18.24
N PHE A 648 -22.92 17.37 17.75
CA PHE A 648 -23.25 18.63 18.42
C PHE A 648 -23.93 19.57 17.41
N THR A 649 -24.44 20.72 17.89
CA THR A 649 -25.06 21.74 17.04
C THR A 649 -24.25 23.03 17.14
N ALA A 650 -23.78 23.54 16.01
CA ALA A 650 -23.24 24.89 15.92
C ALA A 650 -24.36 25.87 15.58
N GLU A 651 -24.38 27.05 16.22
CA GLU A 651 -25.36 28.10 15.95
C GLU A 651 -25.02 28.89 14.69
N ASN A 652 -23.73 29.01 14.39
CA ASN A 652 -23.16 29.78 13.30
C ASN A 652 -22.28 28.90 12.40
N TYR A 653 -21.89 29.43 11.24
CA TYR A 653 -20.83 28.85 10.44
C TYR A 653 -19.98 29.94 9.76
N SER A 654 -18.73 29.62 9.48
CA SER A 654 -17.80 30.50 8.78
C SER A 654 -17.17 29.83 7.56
N THR A 655 -16.99 30.61 6.50
CA THR A 655 -16.50 30.12 5.21
C THR A 655 -15.00 30.33 5.12
N VAL A 656 -14.23 29.25 5.05
CA VAL A 656 -12.75 29.29 5.06
C VAL A 656 -12.19 29.27 3.65
N VAL A 657 -11.44 30.31 3.29
CA VAL A 657 -10.63 30.42 2.07
C VAL A 657 -9.17 30.23 2.46
N GLY A 658 -8.74 28.97 2.45
CA GLY A 658 -7.42 28.55 2.91
C GLY A 658 -7.34 27.05 3.15
N GLY A 659 -6.16 26.59 3.54
CA GLY A 659 -5.88 25.19 3.91
C GLY A 659 -6.09 24.90 5.40
N LEU A 660 -5.68 23.70 5.81
CA LEU A 660 -5.77 23.22 7.20
C LEU A 660 -5.02 24.11 8.22
N LYS A 661 -4.05 24.92 7.79
CA LYS A 661 -3.40 25.94 8.64
C LYS A 661 -4.39 26.94 9.26
N SER A 662 -5.52 27.19 8.61
CA SER A 662 -6.61 28.03 9.15
C SER A 662 -7.01 27.62 10.57
N LEU A 663 -7.01 26.32 10.86
CA LEU A 663 -7.35 25.76 12.17
C LEU A 663 -6.35 26.20 13.26
N LEU A 664 -5.05 26.25 12.94
CA LEU A 664 -4.01 26.68 13.87
C LEU A 664 -4.04 28.19 14.14
N SER A 665 -4.44 28.98 13.16
CA SER A 665 -4.62 30.43 13.33
C SER A 665 -5.88 30.75 14.13
N LEU A 666 -7.00 30.07 13.85
CA LEU A 666 -8.26 30.24 14.59
C LEU A 666 -8.14 29.80 16.06
N MET A 667 -7.42 28.71 16.37
CA MET A 667 -7.20 28.27 17.76
C MET A 667 -6.43 29.26 18.66
N LYS A 668 -5.79 30.28 18.07
CA LYS A 668 -5.10 31.37 18.79
C LYS A 668 -6.03 32.55 19.14
N ILE A 669 -7.22 32.62 18.55
CA ILE A 669 -8.20 33.66 18.85
C ILE A 669 -9.02 33.18 20.04
N GLU A 670 -8.80 33.76 21.23
CA GLU A 670 -9.45 33.31 22.47
C GLU A 670 -10.98 33.44 22.44
N SER A 671 -11.52 34.32 21.60
CA SER A 671 -12.95 34.51 21.36
C SER A 671 -13.54 33.62 20.25
N PHE A 672 -12.76 32.75 19.60
CA PHE A 672 -13.25 31.88 18.53
C PHE A 672 -13.59 30.47 19.05
N SER A 673 -14.89 30.15 19.13
CA SER A 673 -15.38 28.82 19.51
C SER A 673 -15.67 27.95 18.28
N PHE A 674 -15.03 26.78 18.20
CA PHE A 674 -15.31 25.75 17.19
C PHE A 674 -16.59 24.96 17.48
N GLU A 675 -17.17 25.09 18.69
CA GLU A 675 -18.46 24.50 19.06
C GLU A 675 -19.61 25.33 18.48
N GLU A 676 -19.55 26.66 18.67
CA GLU A 676 -20.59 27.60 18.24
C GLU A 676 -20.54 27.90 16.74
N ASN A 677 -19.35 27.78 16.12
CA ASN A 677 -19.10 28.17 14.73
C ASN A 677 -18.49 27.02 13.91
N ALA A 678 -19.30 26.42 13.04
CA ALA A 678 -18.87 25.37 12.13
C ALA A 678 -18.05 25.89 10.94
N LEU A 679 -16.89 25.29 10.68
CA LEU A 679 -16.03 25.70 9.56
C LEU A 679 -16.39 24.98 8.26
N ILE A 680 -16.73 25.76 7.22
CA ILE A 680 -17.00 25.28 5.87
C ILE A 680 -15.90 25.75 4.93
N PHE A 681 -15.02 24.85 4.51
CA PHE A 681 -13.97 25.15 3.54
C PHE A 681 -14.58 25.43 2.15
N ALA A 682 -14.23 26.58 1.56
CA ALA A 682 -14.80 27.07 0.31
C ALA A 682 -14.54 26.13 -0.88
N ASP A 683 -13.48 25.33 -0.83
CA ASP A 683 -13.16 24.34 -1.87
C ASP A 683 -14.09 23.11 -1.88
N LYS A 684 -14.84 22.90 -0.78
CA LYS A 684 -15.87 21.89 -0.64
C LYS A 684 -17.26 22.44 -0.99
N ASN A 685 -17.57 23.69 -0.61
CA ASN A 685 -18.82 24.35 -0.98
C ASN A 685 -18.73 25.89 -0.96
N CYS A 686 -18.48 26.49 -2.12
CA CYS A 686 -18.43 27.95 -2.29
C CYS A 686 -19.81 28.64 -2.32
N ASN A 687 -20.92 27.89 -2.39
CA ASN A 687 -22.28 28.47 -2.48
C ASN A 687 -22.79 29.06 -1.15
N LEU A 688 -22.08 28.86 -0.04
CA LEU A 688 -22.52 29.23 1.31
C LEU A 688 -21.95 30.57 1.82
N LEU A 689 -21.40 31.42 0.95
CA LEU A 689 -20.83 32.72 1.33
C LEU A 689 -21.85 33.69 1.97
N GLU A 690 -23.06 33.78 1.42
CA GLU A 690 -24.04 34.84 1.72
C GLU A 690 -24.68 34.78 3.12
N LYS A 691 -24.66 33.61 3.76
CA LYS A 691 -25.22 33.39 5.12
C LYS A 691 -24.14 33.06 6.15
N SER A 692 -22.87 33.24 5.78
CA SER A 692 -21.72 32.99 6.64
C SER A 692 -21.62 34.06 7.72
N GLN A 693 -21.21 33.69 8.94
CA GLN A 693 -20.93 34.66 10.01
C GLN A 693 -19.61 35.40 9.74
N SER A 694 -18.60 34.69 9.22
CA SER A 694 -17.37 35.30 8.74
C SER A 694 -16.76 34.58 7.53
N ILE A 695 -16.12 35.34 6.65
CA ILE A 695 -15.31 34.82 5.54
C ILE A 695 -13.85 34.91 5.98
N VAL A 696 -13.23 33.75 6.19
CA VAL A 696 -11.91 33.61 6.81
C VAL A 696 -10.87 33.35 5.74
N PHE A 697 -10.03 34.35 5.45
CA PHE A 697 -8.87 34.22 4.58
C PHE A 697 -7.64 33.91 5.44
N ALA A 698 -7.10 32.70 5.31
CA ALA A 698 -5.95 32.26 6.12
C ALA A 698 -4.66 32.17 5.31
N ASP A 699 -4.71 31.41 4.21
CA ASP A 699 -3.62 31.30 3.24
C ASP A 699 -4.14 30.99 1.82
N GLY A 700 -5.36 31.46 1.54
CA GLY A 700 -5.89 31.69 0.21
C GLY A 700 -6.31 33.15 0.08
N SER A 701 -6.39 33.64 -1.15
CA SER A 701 -6.68 35.04 -1.50
C SER A 701 -8.13 35.26 -1.97
N LEU A 702 -8.52 36.51 -2.22
CA LEU A 702 -9.76 36.79 -2.96
C LEU A 702 -9.74 36.18 -4.37
N ILE A 703 -8.58 36.12 -5.03
CA ILE A 703 -8.42 35.46 -6.33
C ILE A 703 -8.71 33.96 -6.21
N ASP A 704 -8.37 33.32 -5.09
CA ASP A 704 -8.69 31.91 -4.87
C ASP A 704 -10.19 31.65 -4.73
N LEU A 705 -10.93 32.53 -4.07
CA LEU A 705 -12.38 32.42 -4.01
C LEU A 705 -13.03 32.57 -5.39
N ILE A 706 -12.49 33.45 -6.23
CA ILE A 706 -12.91 33.62 -7.63
C ILE A 706 -12.58 32.38 -8.46
N MET A 707 -11.34 31.86 -8.39
CA MET A 707 -10.91 30.66 -9.11
C MET A 707 -11.66 29.40 -8.64
N LEU A 708 -12.00 29.29 -7.35
CA LEU A 708 -12.87 28.23 -6.82
C LEU A 708 -14.29 28.27 -7.41
N SER A 709 -14.85 29.45 -7.68
CA SER A 709 -16.15 29.55 -8.40
C SER A 709 -16.07 29.00 -9.83
N MET A 710 -14.86 28.95 -10.40
CA MET A 710 -14.56 28.46 -11.75
C MET A 710 -13.74 27.15 -11.73
N LYS A 711 -13.78 26.36 -10.64
CA LYS A 711 -12.92 25.17 -10.43
C LYS A 711 -12.97 24.14 -11.56
N ASN A 712 -14.09 24.07 -12.32
CA ASN A 712 -14.26 23.19 -13.48
C ASN A 712 -13.46 23.64 -14.72
N SER A 713 -13.03 24.90 -14.78
CA SER A 713 -12.19 25.48 -15.84
C SER A 713 -10.70 25.49 -15.48
N LEU A 714 -10.32 24.89 -14.35
CA LEU A 714 -8.95 24.80 -13.89
C LEU A 714 -8.35 23.44 -14.25
N ILE A 715 -7.15 23.45 -14.79
CA ILE A 715 -6.35 22.26 -15.09
C ILE A 715 -5.61 21.85 -13.81
N LYS A 716 -5.88 20.64 -13.33
CA LYS A 716 -5.14 20.00 -12.24
C LYS A 716 -3.75 19.57 -12.73
N ALA A 717 -2.72 20.35 -12.40
CA ALA A 717 -1.37 20.11 -12.90
C ALA A 717 -0.83 18.73 -12.45
N SER A 718 -1.17 18.29 -11.24
CA SER A 718 -0.66 17.06 -10.64
C SER A 718 -1.14 15.76 -11.29
N ASP A 719 -2.11 15.79 -12.21
CA ASP A 719 -2.49 14.62 -13.05
C ASP A 719 -1.48 14.35 -14.17
N TYR A 720 -0.63 15.32 -14.51
CA TYR A 720 0.48 15.17 -15.48
C TYR A 720 1.79 14.72 -14.81
N GLY A 721 1.76 14.42 -13.51
CA GLY A 721 2.90 13.92 -12.75
C GLY A 721 3.15 12.42 -12.98
N PHE A 722 4.42 12.03 -13.03
CA PHE A 722 4.80 10.62 -13.01
C PHE A 722 4.61 10.04 -11.60
N LYS A 723 4.13 8.80 -11.50
CA LYS A 723 3.86 8.07 -10.25
C LYS A 723 5.14 7.55 -9.58
N SER A 724 5.99 8.47 -9.13
CA SER A 724 7.37 8.24 -8.65
C SER A 724 7.75 9.25 -7.56
N LEU A 725 8.65 8.90 -6.66
CA LEU A 725 9.27 9.82 -5.69
C LEU A 725 10.47 10.60 -6.29
N ASN A 726 10.97 10.18 -7.46
CA ASN A 726 12.16 10.73 -8.08
C ASN A 726 11.93 12.08 -8.79
N THR A 727 11.80 13.14 -8.00
CA THR A 727 11.73 14.57 -8.42
C THR A 727 12.92 15.03 -9.27
N SER A 728 14.06 14.33 -9.22
CA SER A 728 15.23 14.61 -10.04
C SER A 728 15.09 14.08 -11.47
N LYS A 729 14.33 12.99 -11.68
CA LYS A 729 14.18 12.33 -12.99
C LYS A 729 12.86 12.67 -13.69
N TYR A 730 11.83 13.06 -12.93
CA TYR A 730 10.49 13.31 -13.44
C TYR A 730 9.88 14.56 -12.80
N TRP A 731 8.92 15.16 -13.50
CA TRP A 731 7.81 15.86 -12.83
C TRP A 731 6.92 14.80 -12.17
N VAL A 732 6.55 14.98 -10.91
CA VAL A 732 5.83 13.99 -10.07
C VAL A 732 4.66 14.62 -9.32
N SER A 733 3.71 13.80 -8.87
CA SER A 733 2.59 14.24 -8.03
C SER A 733 2.96 14.08 -6.55
N LEU A 734 2.97 15.16 -5.77
CA LEU A 734 3.35 15.12 -4.34
C LEU A 734 2.39 15.91 -3.44
N PRO A 735 2.08 15.41 -2.22
CA PRO A 735 1.16 16.06 -1.29
C PRO A 735 1.82 17.14 -0.42
N SER A 736 3.12 17.44 -0.60
CA SER A 736 3.97 18.18 0.37
C SER A 736 3.35 19.47 0.91
N TRP A 737 2.67 20.24 0.05
CA TRP A 737 1.97 21.47 0.42
C TRP A 737 0.69 21.20 1.26
N GLY A 738 -0.12 20.21 0.87
CA GLY A 738 -1.29 19.77 1.64
C GLY A 738 -0.91 19.14 2.98
N THR A 739 0.20 18.41 3.04
CA THR A 739 0.80 17.89 4.29
C THR A 739 1.27 19.02 5.21
N ALA A 740 1.77 20.13 4.65
CA ALA A 740 2.04 21.36 5.42
C ALA A 740 0.74 22.14 5.77
N GLY A 741 -0.43 21.63 5.40
CA GLY A 741 -1.73 22.26 5.62
C GLY A 741 -1.99 23.52 4.80
N ARG A 742 -1.19 23.78 3.76
CA ARG A 742 -1.40 24.91 2.83
C ARG A 742 -2.62 24.66 1.94
N PHE A 743 -3.17 25.71 1.36
CA PHE A 743 -4.25 25.59 0.38
C PHE A 743 -3.76 24.99 -0.94
N VAL A 744 -4.40 23.91 -1.41
CA VAL A 744 -4.05 23.16 -2.63
C VAL A 744 -5.35 22.61 -3.24
N TYR A 745 -5.67 22.94 -4.50
CA TYR A 745 -7.03 22.78 -5.03
C TYR A 745 -7.49 21.31 -5.13
N TRP A 746 -6.53 20.39 -5.29
CA TRP A 746 -6.75 18.94 -5.27
C TRP A 746 -5.69 18.18 -4.45
N GLY A 747 -5.12 18.82 -3.43
CA GLY A 747 -4.22 18.21 -2.44
C GLY A 747 -2.76 17.97 -2.85
N ASN A 748 -2.50 17.66 -4.13
CA ASN A 748 -1.14 17.39 -4.65
C ASN A 748 -0.68 18.45 -5.65
N THR A 749 0.59 18.86 -5.55
CA THR A 749 1.30 19.65 -6.56
C THR A 749 2.01 18.78 -7.60
N LEU A 750 2.16 19.30 -8.81
CA LEU A 750 3.10 18.85 -9.82
C LEU A 750 4.48 19.43 -9.50
N THR A 751 5.41 18.56 -9.07
CA THR A 751 6.69 18.95 -8.49
C THR A 751 7.87 18.38 -9.31
N THR A 752 8.93 19.16 -9.50
CA THR A 752 10.24 18.66 -9.96
C THR A 752 11.37 19.38 -9.23
N TYR A 753 12.51 18.71 -9.07
CA TYR A 753 13.80 19.33 -8.75
C TYR A 753 14.75 19.28 -9.96
N GLY A 754 14.68 18.22 -10.75
CA GLY A 754 15.56 18.03 -11.90
C GLY A 754 15.20 18.85 -13.12
N LYS A 755 16.08 18.81 -14.13
CA LYS A 755 15.99 19.50 -15.41
C LYS A 755 14.98 18.82 -16.36
N ASN A 756 13.71 18.85 -15.94
CA ASN A 756 12.63 18.07 -16.54
C ASN A 756 11.65 18.96 -17.30
N VAL A 757 11.02 18.40 -18.34
CA VAL A 757 9.99 19.06 -19.16
C VAL A 757 8.70 18.26 -19.09
N VAL A 758 7.57 18.94 -18.97
CA VAL A 758 6.21 18.38 -19.05
C VAL A 758 5.37 19.22 -20.01
N LYS A 759 4.46 18.56 -20.74
CA LYS A 759 3.53 19.20 -21.66
C LYS A 759 2.11 18.92 -21.21
N ILE A 760 1.34 19.98 -21.05
CA ILE A 760 -0.02 19.98 -20.54
C ILE A 760 -0.93 20.47 -21.69
N PRO A 761 -1.54 19.55 -22.46
CA PRO A 761 -2.53 19.91 -23.47
C PRO A 761 -3.84 20.37 -22.81
N PHE A 762 -4.46 21.38 -23.41
CA PHE A 762 -5.78 21.90 -23.04
C PHE A 762 -6.60 22.17 -24.31
N TYR A 763 -7.91 22.27 -24.19
CA TYR A 763 -8.81 22.54 -25.32
C TYR A 763 -9.52 23.88 -25.13
N VAL A 764 -9.70 24.60 -26.23
CA VAL A 764 -10.38 25.89 -26.32
C VAL A 764 -11.64 25.72 -27.16
N GLU A 765 -12.79 26.00 -26.57
CA GLU A 765 -14.12 25.76 -27.18
C GLU A 765 -14.48 26.73 -28.32
N ARG A 766 -13.82 27.89 -28.37
CA ARG A 766 -14.07 28.95 -29.38
C ARG A 766 -12.91 29.93 -29.47
N ASP A 767 -12.72 30.48 -30.66
CA ASP A 767 -11.91 31.68 -30.89
C ASP A 767 -12.25 32.79 -29.87
N GLY A 768 -11.24 33.38 -29.24
CA GLY A 768 -11.43 34.45 -28.27
C GLY A 768 -10.16 34.80 -27.49
N GLU A 769 -10.28 35.81 -26.62
CA GLU A 769 -9.20 36.18 -25.69
C GLU A 769 -9.32 35.39 -24.38
N TYR A 770 -8.23 34.73 -23.99
CA TYR A 770 -8.13 33.93 -22.78
C TYR A 770 -6.99 34.44 -21.91
N SER A 771 -7.31 34.67 -20.63
CA SER A 771 -6.36 34.99 -19.58
C SER A 771 -5.78 33.69 -19.01
N ILE A 772 -4.45 33.61 -18.91
CA ILE A 772 -3.73 32.40 -18.52
C ILE A 772 -3.01 32.65 -17.19
N TRP A 773 -3.36 31.85 -16.18
CA TRP A 773 -2.83 31.98 -14.82
C TRP A 773 -2.24 30.66 -14.34
N ILE A 774 -1.27 30.73 -13.43
CA ILE A 774 -0.64 29.55 -12.82
C ILE A 774 -0.59 29.69 -11.29
N HIS A 775 -1.05 28.66 -10.57
CA HIS A 775 -0.99 28.59 -9.12
C HIS A 775 0.34 27.95 -8.72
N LEU A 776 1.30 28.79 -8.33
CA LEU A 776 2.73 28.49 -8.29
C LEU A 776 3.25 28.57 -6.86
N GLY A 777 4.05 27.58 -6.45
CA GLY A 777 4.58 27.46 -5.09
C GLY A 777 5.86 28.26 -4.88
N PHE A 778 5.77 29.39 -4.19
CA PHE A 778 6.92 30.22 -3.83
C PHE A 778 7.56 29.71 -2.53
N ALA A 779 8.88 29.51 -2.51
CA ALA A 779 9.64 29.14 -1.31
C ALA A 779 11.15 29.45 -1.47
N PRO A 780 12.02 29.12 -0.50
CA PRO A 780 13.47 29.02 -0.74
C PRO A 780 13.84 27.92 -1.75
N ASN A 781 15.09 27.94 -2.23
CA ASN A 781 15.70 26.88 -3.06
C ASN A 781 14.94 26.54 -4.36
N ARG A 782 14.47 27.58 -5.08
CA ARG A 782 13.66 27.44 -6.29
C ARG A 782 14.48 27.52 -7.58
N GLY A 783 14.15 26.64 -8.51
CA GLY A 783 14.74 26.60 -9.86
C GLY A 783 14.10 27.63 -10.79
N LYS A 784 14.68 27.85 -11.97
CA LYS A 784 14.04 28.67 -13.01
C LYS A 784 13.04 27.83 -13.79
N LEU A 785 11.79 28.28 -13.81
CA LEU A 785 10.68 27.70 -14.55
C LEU A 785 10.49 28.48 -15.87
N THR A 786 10.90 27.88 -16.99
CA THR A 786 10.48 28.35 -18.32
C THR A 786 9.05 27.85 -18.59
N ILE A 787 8.17 28.76 -19.02
CA ILE A 787 6.77 28.48 -19.38
C ILE A 787 6.55 28.93 -20.82
N THR A 788 5.97 28.07 -21.67
CA THR A 788 5.49 28.48 -23.01
C THR A 788 4.05 28.02 -23.23
N VAL A 789 3.33 28.76 -24.07
CA VAL A 789 2.00 28.36 -24.59
C VAL A 789 2.12 28.30 -26.10
N ASP A 790 2.14 27.08 -26.63
CA ASP A 790 2.54 26.76 -28.00
C ASP A 790 3.83 27.51 -28.40
N ASP A 791 3.83 28.13 -29.59
CA ASP A 791 4.82 29.10 -30.06
C ASP A 791 4.34 30.57 -29.87
N LEU A 792 3.20 30.79 -29.19
CA LEU A 792 2.55 32.10 -29.04
C LEU A 792 3.06 32.93 -27.85
N PHE A 793 3.54 32.26 -26.79
CA PHE A 793 3.99 32.93 -25.57
C PHE A 793 5.16 32.21 -24.92
N TYR A 794 6.05 33.00 -24.31
CA TYR A 794 7.24 32.57 -23.59
C TYR A 794 7.46 33.47 -22.37
N THR A 795 7.72 32.88 -21.21
CA THR A 795 8.21 33.60 -20.02
C THR A 795 9.11 32.71 -19.16
N GLU A 796 9.90 33.32 -18.28
CA GLU A 796 10.68 32.61 -17.27
C GLU A 796 10.42 33.21 -15.89
N VAL A 797 9.98 32.36 -14.96
CA VAL A 797 9.72 32.73 -13.57
C VAL A 797 10.67 31.97 -12.66
N ARG A 798 11.19 32.62 -11.61
CA ARG A 798 11.87 31.96 -10.51
C ARG A 798 11.08 32.27 -9.24
N PRO A 799 10.24 31.36 -8.72
CA PRO A 799 9.33 31.66 -7.60
C PRO A 799 10.05 31.65 -6.24
N GLN A 800 11.24 32.25 -6.15
CA GLN A 800 12.02 32.24 -4.93
C GLN A 800 11.57 33.34 -3.96
N THR A 801 11.34 32.96 -2.71
CA THR A 801 11.13 33.87 -1.58
C THR A 801 12.06 33.48 -0.43
N LYS A 802 12.47 34.47 0.38
CA LYS A 802 13.37 34.30 1.52
C LYS A 802 12.63 33.88 2.81
N PHE A 803 11.32 34.12 2.92
CA PHE A 803 10.55 33.99 4.18
C PHE A 803 9.32 33.09 4.05
N TRP A 804 8.17 33.67 3.74
CA TRP A 804 6.89 33.00 3.75
C TRP A 804 6.72 32.13 2.49
N SER A 805 6.62 30.82 2.70
CA SER A 805 6.41 29.87 1.60
C SER A 805 4.91 29.74 1.30
N GLU A 806 4.49 30.26 0.15
CA GLU A 806 3.09 30.45 -0.25
C GLU A 806 2.77 29.75 -1.58
N LEU A 807 1.50 29.42 -1.80
CA LEU A 807 0.96 29.09 -3.12
C LEU A 807 0.08 30.28 -3.53
N ARG A 808 0.33 30.84 -4.73
CA ARG A 808 -0.44 31.99 -5.21
C ARG A 808 -0.61 32.00 -6.72
N TRP A 809 -1.65 32.69 -7.18
CA TRP A 809 -1.98 32.84 -8.59
C TRP A 809 -1.14 33.92 -9.25
N VAL A 810 -0.34 33.50 -10.24
CA VAL A 810 0.43 34.40 -11.11
C VAL A 810 -0.29 34.52 -12.44
N ASN A 811 -0.72 35.74 -12.79
CA ASN A 811 -1.17 36.06 -14.15
C ASN A 811 0.05 36.01 -15.08
N LEU A 812 0.00 35.20 -16.14
CA LEU A 812 1.09 35.07 -17.09
C LEU A 812 0.90 36.00 -18.29
N THR A 813 -0.30 36.04 -18.86
CA THR A 813 -0.63 36.78 -20.09
C THR A 813 -2.14 36.67 -20.41
N CYS A 814 -2.62 37.51 -21.34
CA CYS A 814 -3.86 37.28 -22.07
C CYS A 814 -3.53 37.04 -23.56
N LEU A 815 -4.06 35.97 -24.15
CA LEU A 815 -3.79 35.57 -25.53
C LEU A 815 -5.08 35.41 -26.32
N ASN A 816 -5.06 35.81 -27.59
CA ASN A 816 -6.10 35.42 -28.54
C ASN A 816 -5.82 34.00 -29.03
N LEU A 817 -6.58 33.03 -28.50
CA LEU A 817 -6.48 31.61 -28.85
C LEU A 817 -7.55 31.25 -29.90
N LYS A 818 -7.36 30.10 -30.54
CA LYS A 818 -8.27 29.56 -31.56
C LYS A 818 -9.08 28.40 -30.98
N GLU A 819 -10.21 28.08 -31.60
CA GLU A 819 -10.86 26.80 -31.34
C GLU A 819 -9.89 25.65 -31.67
N GLY A 820 -9.60 24.78 -30.70
CA GLY A 820 -8.63 23.70 -30.89
C GLY A 820 -7.90 23.24 -29.63
N VAL A 821 -6.95 22.33 -29.83
CA VAL A 821 -6.06 21.83 -28.77
C VAL A 821 -4.77 22.64 -28.77
N HIS A 822 -4.49 23.25 -27.63
CA HIS A 822 -3.31 24.06 -27.34
C HIS A 822 -2.44 23.36 -26.27
N THR A 823 -1.16 23.72 -26.12
CA THR A 823 -0.24 23.07 -25.18
C THR A 823 0.57 24.05 -24.36
N ILE A 824 0.47 23.95 -23.03
CA ILE A 824 1.39 24.61 -22.10
C ILE A 824 2.60 23.70 -21.88
N THR A 825 3.81 24.22 -22.09
CA THR A 825 5.05 23.50 -21.79
C THR A 825 5.71 24.11 -20.56
N LEU A 826 5.93 23.29 -19.51
CA LEU A 826 6.63 23.68 -18.29
C LEU A 826 8.00 22.99 -18.25
N LYS A 827 9.05 23.76 -18.02
CA LYS A 827 10.44 23.29 -18.03
C LYS A 827 11.20 23.86 -16.84
N ASN A 828 11.71 22.98 -15.98
CA ASN A 828 12.63 23.36 -14.91
C ASN A 828 14.07 23.32 -15.42
N ASP A 829 14.91 24.24 -14.94
CA ASP A 829 16.33 24.32 -15.28
C ASP A 829 17.20 23.26 -14.57
N GLY A 830 16.74 22.77 -13.42
CA GLY A 830 17.46 21.84 -12.55
C GLY A 830 18.27 22.49 -11.42
N THR A 831 18.09 23.78 -11.14
CA THR A 831 18.83 24.50 -10.07
C THR A 831 18.08 24.54 -8.72
N GLY A 832 16.84 24.05 -8.69
CA GLY A 832 15.99 24.03 -7.50
C GLY A 832 14.61 23.42 -7.79
N PHE A 833 13.76 23.40 -6.77
CA PHE A 833 12.40 22.89 -6.91
C PHE A 833 11.48 23.86 -7.67
N ASN A 834 10.48 23.32 -8.36
CA ASN A 834 9.31 24.06 -8.83
C ASN A 834 8.04 23.21 -8.58
N ASP A 835 7.01 23.84 -8.03
CA ASP A 835 5.72 23.24 -7.65
C ASP A 835 4.56 24.00 -8.29
N ILE A 836 3.71 23.31 -9.04
CA ILE A 836 2.49 23.87 -9.65
C ILE A 836 1.29 23.07 -9.16
N ASP A 837 0.27 23.72 -8.60
CA ASP A 837 -0.97 23.07 -8.20
C ASP A 837 -2.01 23.11 -9.34
N SER A 838 -2.34 24.32 -9.77
CA SER A 838 -3.42 24.63 -10.71
C SER A 838 -2.93 25.47 -11.88
N ILE A 839 -3.58 25.34 -13.04
CA ILE A 839 -3.44 26.27 -14.16
C ILE A 839 -4.85 26.69 -14.61
N ALA A 840 -5.07 27.98 -14.82
CA ALA A 840 -6.33 28.51 -15.34
C ALA A 840 -6.14 28.97 -16.79
N VAL A 841 -7.05 28.57 -17.67
CA VAL A 841 -7.21 29.16 -19.01
C VAL A 841 -8.67 29.58 -19.14
N ILE A 842 -8.95 30.87 -18.92
CA ILE A 842 -10.31 31.38 -18.75
C ILE A 842 -10.51 32.55 -19.71
N GLU A 843 -11.61 32.54 -20.46
CA GLU A 843 -12.01 33.64 -21.35
C GLU A 843 -12.08 34.95 -20.54
N THR A 844 -11.40 36.02 -20.98
CA THR A 844 -11.23 37.24 -20.17
C THR A 844 -12.56 37.83 -19.70
N SER A 845 -13.58 37.78 -20.56
CA SER A 845 -14.98 38.15 -20.28
C SER A 845 -15.55 37.40 -19.06
N LYS A 846 -15.50 36.06 -19.08
CA LYS A 846 -16.02 35.16 -18.04
C LYS A 846 -15.29 35.35 -16.71
N PHE A 847 -13.98 35.60 -16.75
CA PHE A 847 -13.19 35.88 -15.54
C PHE A 847 -13.66 37.17 -14.85
N GLN A 848 -13.83 38.26 -15.61
CA GLN A 848 -14.34 39.52 -15.04
C GLN A 848 -15.80 39.39 -14.57
N GLU A 849 -16.64 38.66 -15.29
CA GLU A 849 -18.03 38.38 -14.87
C GLU A 849 -18.08 37.66 -13.52
N GLN A 850 -17.34 36.55 -13.34
CA GLN A 850 -17.34 35.84 -12.05
C GLN A 850 -16.62 36.63 -10.95
N LYS A 851 -15.58 37.42 -11.27
CA LYS A 851 -14.97 38.37 -10.32
C LYS A 851 -16.00 39.35 -9.77
N MET A 852 -16.73 40.05 -10.64
CA MET A 852 -17.75 41.03 -10.21
C MET A 852 -18.86 40.37 -9.40
N LYS A 853 -19.33 39.18 -9.81
CA LYS A 853 -20.36 38.41 -9.10
C LYS A 853 -19.91 37.90 -7.72
N ILE A 854 -18.62 37.59 -7.53
CA ILE A 854 -18.06 37.22 -6.23
C ILE A 854 -17.88 38.46 -5.35
N LEU A 855 -17.45 39.60 -5.91
CA LEU A 855 -17.39 40.89 -5.21
C LEU A 855 -18.80 41.30 -4.71
N GLU A 856 -19.78 41.33 -5.60
CA GLU A 856 -21.19 41.65 -5.29
C GLU A 856 -21.76 40.74 -4.18
N LYS A 857 -21.42 39.44 -4.17
CA LYS A 857 -21.82 38.49 -3.11
C LYS A 857 -21.16 38.77 -1.76
N ILE A 858 -19.96 39.36 -1.74
CA ILE A 858 -19.27 39.75 -0.50
C ILE A 858 -19.80 41.10 -0.03
N GLU A 859 -19.98 42.07 -0.93
CA GLU A 859 -20.55 43.40 -0.65
C GLU A 859 -21.98 43.33 -0.09
N ASN A 860 -22.82 42.43 -0.61
CA ASN A 860 -24.17 42.18 -0.10
C ASN A 860 -24.21 41.22 1.11
N SER A 861 -23.07 40.67 1.54
CA SER A 861 -23.01 39.77 2.70
C SER A 861 -22.98 40.56 4.00
N LYS A 862 -23.46 39.94 5.09
CA LYS A 862 -23.28 40.43 6.46
C LYS A 862 -22.12 39.75 7.20
N ALA A 863 -21.33 38.94 6.49
CA ALA A 863 -20.21 38.22 7.05
C ALA A 863 -19.03 39.16 7.37
N TYR A 864 -18.44 38.99 8.56
CA TYR A 864 -17.17 39.65 8.88
C TYR A 864 -16.04 39.07 8.00
N ILE A 865 -15.25 39.91 7.33
CA ILE A 865 -14.07 39.46 6.59
C ILE A 865 -12.89 39.39 7.55
N LEU A 866 -12.27 38.21 7.69
CA LEU A 866 -11.21 37.94 8.65
C LEU A 866 -9.95 37.44 7.94
N TYR A 867 -8.94 38.31 7.80
CA TYR A 867 -7.61 37.95 7.32
C TYR A 867 -6.73 37.50 8.51
N LEU A 868 -6.28 36.24 8.50
CA LEU A 868 -5.52 35.63 9.60
C LEU A 868 -3.99 35.65 9.42
N LEU A 869 -3.50 35.80 8.19
CA LEU A 869 -2.09 35.97 7.84
C LEU A 869 -2.01 36.98 6.69
N GLU A 870 -0.87 37.71 6.62
CA GLU A 870 -0.43 38.48 5.43
C GLU A 870 -1.53 39.35 4.80
N ALA A 871 -2.39 39.95 5.63
CA ALA A 871 -3.57 40.71 5.21
C ALA A 871 -3.21 41.83 4.21
N GLU A 872 -2.02 42.42 4.35
CA GLU A 872 -1.54 43.49 3.48
C GLU A 872 -1.41 43.06 2.01
N THR A 873 -1.25 41.77 1.71
CA THR A 873 -1.19 41.26 0.32
C THR A 873 -2.48 41.54 -0.45
N ASN A 874 -3.64 41.41 0.20
CA ASN A 874 -4.94 41.62 -0.44
C ASN A 874 -5.33 43.11 -0.50
N PHE A 875 -4.65 43.98 0.27
CA PHE A 875 -4.95 45.41 0.34
C PHE A 875 -3.93 46.32 -0.37
N LEU A 876 -2.68 45.87 -0.59
CA LEU A 876 -1.63 46.69 -1.19
C LEU A 876 -1.37 46.41 -2.69
N GLU A 877 -1.81 45.27 -3.24
CA GLU A 877 -1.47 44.87 -4.62
C GLU A 877 -2.41 45.40 -5.72
N ASN A 878 -3.44 46.20 -5.41
CA ASN A 878 -4.41 46.68 -6.41
C ASN A 878 -4.53 48.23 -6.49
N PRO A 879 -3.99 48.88 -7.54
CA PRO A 879 -4.23 50.30 -7.82
C PRO A 879 -5.70 50.62 -8.15
N ASP A 880 -6.41 49.67 -8.77
CA ASP A 880 -7.79 49.83 -9.25
C ASP A 880 -8.80 49.19 -8.27
N SER A 881 -8.71 49.56 -6.98
CA SER A 881 -9.64 49.05 -5.96
C SER A 881 -10.94 49.85 -5.94
N ILE A 882 -12.05 49.20 -6.23
CA ILE A 882 -13.41 49.79 -6.19
C ILE A 882 -13.98 49.84 -4.75
N TRP A 883 -13.29 49.24 -3.78
CA TRP A 883 -13.72 49.20 -2.39
C TRP A 883 -13.55 50.57 -1.73
N ASN A 884 -14.64 51.34 -1.65
CA ASN A 884 -14.73 52.49 -0.76
C ASN A 884 -14.76 51.99 0.70
N PHE A 885 -13.61 51.95 1.33
CA PHE A 885 -13.48 51.62 2.75
C PHE A 885 -14.09 52.74 3.61
N GLU A 886 -15.34 52.56 4.07
CA GLU A 886 -15.79 53.20 5.31
C GLU A 886 -15.03 52.59 6.49
N GLN A 887 -13.79 53.06 6.70
CA GLN A 887 -13.12 52.87 7.98
C GLN A 887 -13.99 53.56 9.05
N PRO A 888 -14.40 52.85 10.12
CA PRO A 888 -15.03 53.53 11.26
C PRO A 888 -14.02 54.55 11.79
N SER A 889 -14.48 55.79 11.97
CA SER A 889 -13.60 56.95 12.18
C SER A 889 -12.91 56.94 13.54
N TYR A 890 -11.86 56.13 13.65
CA TYR A 890 -10.90 56.18 14.74
C TYR A 890 -10.07 57.45 14.57
N SER A 891 -10.35 58.45 15.42
CA SER A 891 -9.61 59.71 15.43
C SER A 891 -8.20 59.49 15.97
N ASP A 892 -7.26 59.11 15.08
CA ASP A 892 -6.34 60.10 14.50
C ASP A 892 -5.30 59.43 13.59
N TYR A 893 -4.97 60.10 12.47
CA TYR A 893 -3.88 59.81 11.53
C TYR A 893 -3.87 58.46 10.77
N LEU A 894 -4.52 58.42 9.60
CA LEU A 894 -3.94 57.75 8.42
C LEU A 894 -4.17 58.59 7.15
N ILE A 895 -3.29 58.45 6.16
CA ILE A 895 -3.37 59.15 4.87
C ILE A 895 -3.09 58.13 3.75
N ASN A 896 -3.99 58.02 2.77
CA ASN A 896 -3.83 57.13 1.62
C ASN A 896 -2.59 57.50 0.78
N SER A 897 -1.96 56.50 0.15
CA SER A 897 -0.81 56.72 -0.74
C SER A 897 -0.94 55.97 -2.06
N GLU A 898 -0.96 56.72 -3.16
CA GLU A 898 -0.87 56.23 -4.55
C GLU A 898 0.56 55.72 -4.84
N GLY A 899 0.89 54.55 -4.28
CA GLY A 899 2.21 53.91 -4.38
C GLY A 899 3.08 54.06 -3.12
N THR A 900 4.03 53.12 -2.98
CA THR A 900 4.83 52.85 -1.77
C THR A 900 5.69 54.02 -1.28
N GLY A 901 6.04 54.96 -2.17
CA GLY A 901 7.12 55.91 -1.94
C GLY A 901 8.50 55.22 -1.95
N ASN A 902 9.55 56.00 -1.65
CA ASN A 902 10.89 55.47 -1.45
C ASN A 902 11.04 55.01 0.01
N ASN A 903 11.74 53.91 0.25
CA ASN A 903 12.16 53.56 1.60
C ASN A 903 13.17 54.59 2.11
N ILE A 904 12.89 55.19 3.26
CA ILE A 904 13.77 56.17 3.91
C ILE A 904 14.52 55.60 5.12
N ALA A 905 14.21 54.38 5.56
CA ALA A 905 14.91 53.74 6.68
C ALA A 905 16.45 53.67 6.50
N PRO A 906 17.01 53.35 5.31
CA PRO A 906 18.47 53.30 5.11
C PRO A 906 19.15 54.69 5.13
N LEU A 907 18.36 55.77 5.16
CA LEU A 907 18.83 57.16 5.18
C LEU A 907 18.86 57.76 6.60
N GLY A 908 18.42 57.01 7.61
CA GLY A 908 18.49 57.41 9.01
C GLY A 908 19.70 56.81 9.71
N ASN A 909 20.24 57.53 10.70
CA ASN A 909 21.13 56.93 11.69
C ASN A 909 20.29 55.99 12.56
N VAL A 910 20.75 54.77 12.84
CA VAL A 910 20.01 53.82 13.68
C VAL A 910 20.74 53.57 14.99
N SER A 911 19.97 53.40 16.07
CA SER A 911 20.46 53.00 17.38
C SER A 911 19.45 52.08 18.06
N ALA A 912 19.90 51.28 19.03
CA ALA A 912 19.04 50.39 19.79
C ALA A 912 19.41 50.36 21.28
N SER A 913 18.48 49.92 22.11
CA SER A 913 18.67 49.74 23.56
C SER A 913 19.77 48.73 23.90
N THR A 914 19.84 47.63 23.15
CA THR A 914 20.87 46.59 23.22
C THR A 914 21.03 45.91 21.86
N GLU A 915 22.18 45.30 21.64
CA GLU A 915 22.50 44.51 20.44
C GLU A 915 23.09 43.17 20.87
N SER A 916 22.74 42.10 20.15
CA SER A 916 23.37 40.78 20.25
C SER A 916 24.56 40.71 19.29
N ASP A 917 25.55 39.87 19.58
CA ASP A 917 26.76 39.71 18.74
C ASP A 917 26.42 39.55 17.25
N MET A 918 26.96 40.46 16.43
CA MET A 918 26.77 40.58 14.97
C MET A 918 25.32 40.86 14.48
N LEU A 919 24.36 41.08 15.37
CA LEU A 919 22.96 41.41 15.06
C LEU A 919 22.63 42.87 15.45
N LEU A 920 23.36 43.78 14.82
CA LEU A 920 23.38 45.23 15.07
C LEU A 920 22.10 45.93 14.63
N ALA A 921 21.86 47.15 15.13
CA ALA A 921 20.68 47.95 14.81
C ALA A 921 20.64 48.38 13.32
N GLU A 922 21.80 48.61 12.69
CA GLU A 922 21.92 48.94 11.26
C GLU A 922 21.30 47.86 10.36
N ASN A 923 21.43 46.59 10.75
CA ASN A 923 20.83 45.43 10.09
C ASN A 923 19.28 45.41 10.12
N ALA A 924 18.62 46.39 10.74
CA ALA A 924 17.15 46.53 10.65
C ALA A 924 16.69 47.43 9.49
N VAL A 925 17.62 48.15 8.84
CA VAL A 925 17.30 49.17 7.83
C VAL A 925 18.11 49.06 6.53
N ASP A 926 19.04 48.11 6.42
CA ASP A 926 19.97 47.93 5.29
C ASP A 926 19.32 47.41 3.97
N GLU A 927 18.01 47.18 3.99
CA GLU A 927 17.17 46.54 2.96
C GLU A 927 17.43 45.05 2.68
N ASP A 928 18.47 44.42 3.26
CA ASP A 928 18.65 42.97 3.17
C ASP A 928 18.03 42.26 4.36
N LEU A 929 16.78 41.84 4.17
CA LEU A 929 15.99 41.03 5.11
C LEU A 929 16.66 39.71 5.59
N THR A 930 17.86 39.33 5.11
CA THR A 930 18.66 38.23 5.69
C THR A 930 19.62 38.65 6.81
N THR A 931 19.91 39.93 6.94
CA THR A 931 20.44 40.49 8.18
C THR A 931 19.28 40.77 9.14
N ARG A 932 19.58 41.07 10.41
CA ARG A 932 18.61 41.57 11.38
C ARG A 932 19.30 42.26 12.56
N TRP A 933 18.58 43.17 13.21
CA TRP A 933 18.81 43.50 14.61
C TRP A 933 18.29 42.39 15.52
N ALA A 934 18.96 42.17 16.65
CA ALA A 934 18.40 41.43 17.78
C ALA A 934 18.87 42.04 19.11
N SER A 935 17.92 42.29 20.02
CA SER A 935 18.22 42.76 21.38
C SER A 935 18.82 41.67 22.27
N MET A 936 19.60 42.06 23.28
CA MET A 936 19.92 41.19 24.41
C MET A 936 18.67 40.84 25.24
N LYS A 937 18.80 39.84 26.13
CA LYS A 937 17.68 39.37 26.97
C LYS A 937 17.30 40.38 28.06
N GLY A 938 16.14 41.02 27.89
CA GLY A 938 15.54 41.97 28.83
C GLY A 938 14.36 42.69 28.16
N MET A 939 13.53 43.40 28.93
CA MET A 939 12.46 44.26 28.43
C MET A 939 12.35 45.51 29.31
N PRO A 940 11.94 46.68 28.78
CA PRO A 940 11.66 46.95 27.36
C PRO A 940 12.94 46.95 26.51
N GLN A 941 12.77 46.80 25.20
CA GLN A 941 13.81 47.00 24.20
C GLN A 941 13.26 47.95 23.14
N TRP A 942 14.13 48.75 22.52
CA TRP A 942 13.76 49.70 21.47
C TRP A 942 14.82 49.75 20.38
N ILE A 943 14.38 50.12 19.19
CA ILE A 943 15.21 50.51 18.06
C ILE A 943 14.68 51.85 17.54
N GLN A 944 15.58 52.80 17.29
CA GLN A 944 15.27 54.17 16.92
C GLN A 944 16.01 54.53 15.63
N ILE A 945 15.29 55.10 14.67
CA ILE A 945 15.82 55.62 13.41
C ILE A 945 15.70 57.14 13.47
N GLU A 946 16.82 57.85 13.33
CA GLU A 946 16.90 59.31 13.39
C GLU A 946 17.45 59.89 12.09
N TRP A 947 16.67 60.75 11.44
CA TRP A 947 17.05 61.42 10.20
C TRP A 947 17.55 62.84 10.46
N LYS A 948 18.60 63.25 9.73
CA LYS A 948 19.21 64.60 9.86
C LYS A 948 18.26 65.76 9.54
N GLU A 949 17.19 65.48 8.78
CA GLU A 949 16.11 66.41 8.47
C GLU A 949 14.76 65.74 8.74
N LYS A 950 13.75 66.52 9.11
CA LYS A 950 12.41 66.01 9.48
C LYS A 950 11.72 65.37 8.28
N GLN A 951 11.60 64.04 8.29
CA GLN A 951 10.96 63.27 7.23
C GLN A 951 9.43 63.30 7.31
N LYS A 952 8.76 63.10 6.17
CA LYS A 952 7.31 62.83 6.10
C LYS A 952 7.07 61.33 5.92
N ILE A 953 7.03 60.60 7.02
CA ILE A 953 6.69 59.17 7.05
C ILE A 953 5.25 58.98 6.56
N ARG A 954 5.03 58.01 5.66
CA ARG A 954 3.68 57.59 5.18
C ARG A 954 3.15 56.35 5.90
N GLY A 955 4.05 55.50 6.39
CA GLY A 955 3.77 54.26 7.09
C GLY A 955 5.07 53.58 7.51
N VAL A 956 4.98 52.53 8.32
CA VAL A 956 6.13 51.75 8.82
C VAL A 956 5.84 50.27 8.62
N LYS A 957 6.74 49.53 7.95
CA LYS A 957 6.68 48.06 7.86
C LYS A 957 7.78 47.46 8.71
N ILE A 958 7.40 46.66 9.70
CA ILE A 958 8.32 45.91 10.56
C ILE A 958 8.27 44.45 10.14
N ASN A 959 9.43 43.86 9.84
CA ASN A 959 9.55 42.43 9.56
C ASN A 959 10.25 41.76 10.75
N PHE A 960 9.64 40.73 11.34
CA PHE A 960 10.26 39.94 12.41
C PHE A 960 10.68 38.55 11.91
N GLU A 961 11.74 38.00 12.50
CA GLU A 961 12.03 36.56 12.46
C GLU A 961 11.14 35.82 13.51
N TRP A 962 11.36 34.52 13.72
CA TRP A 962 10.64 33.73 14.73
C TRP A 962 10.79 34.25 16.18
N ALA A 963 11.84 35.03 16.47
CA ALA A 963 12.03 35.71 17.75
C ALA A 963 11.40 37.13 17.75
N TYR A 964 10.08 37.21 17.54
CA TYR A 964 9.33 38.47 17.46
C TYR A 964 8.96 39.05 18.84
N ALA A 965 8.75 40.36 18.90
CA ALA A 965 8.22 41.03 20.09
C ALA A 965 6.73 40.70 20.26
N LYS A 966 6.33 40.26 21.47
CA LYS A 966 4.91 39.96 21.78
C LYS A 966 4.03 41.21 21.81
N GLU A 967 4.61 42.32 22.25
CA GLU A 967 3.98 43.63 22.40
C GLU A 967 5.01 44.68 21.97
N TYR A 968 4.59 45.71 21.23
CA TYR A 968 5.45 46.82 20.82
C TYR A 968 4.63 48.10 20.60
N SER A 969 5.30 49.25 20.62
CA SER A 969 4.72 50.56 20.30
C SER A 969 5.60 51.30 19.31
N ILE A 970 5.01 51.86 18.25
CA ILE A 970 5.72 52.76 17.32
C ILE A 970 5.59 54.18 17.85
N GLN A 971 6.69 54.93 17.85
CA GLN A 971 6.76 56.35 18.24
C GLN A 971 7.40 57.14 17.08
N ILE A 972 6.91 58.36 16.83
CA ILE A 972 7.24 59.22 15.66
C ILE A 972 7.31 60.68 16.11
#